data_AF-B4NUI0-F1
#
_entry.id   AF-B4NUI0-F1
#
_cell.length_a   1.000
_cell.length_b   1.000
_cell.length_c   1.000
_cell.angle_alpha   90.00
_cell.angle_beta   90.00
_cell.angle_gamma   90.00
#
_symmetry.space_group_name_H-M   'P 1'
#
loop_
_entity.id
_entity.type
_entity.pdbx_description
1 polymer ?
#
loop_
_entity_poly.entity_id
_entity_poly.type
_entity_poly.pdbx_seq_one_letter_code
_entity_poly.pdbx_strand_id
1 'polypeptide(L)'
;MADLIHLGNIDVVIQKDKPGSPTGCSDDGNLAGLGGMTGLGGIMAPGGIDLGDLAQELDHDEFDGPHMLNGERPAIIAPPESEWYHGRLDRYSAESRLRGSSKLGSYLVRESDRKPGSYVLSYYGRTGINHFRITAVCGDFYIGGRQFISLSDLVGYYTSCSDLLKRERLAIPVAPPEPVNDKKRVVAILPYTKMPETDELSFQKGDIFFVHNDMGDGWLWVTAHRTGEQGMIFRELVDDLDVSIDPNTVFPWFHPNCTKNEAVDMLVKAGPGSFLVRPSDNSPGDYSLFFHINNQIQRFRIEKKGVRYLMGGRTFECLDAVINRYRKEQIVEGHSLNHPVVNGIQPEFNQQYVVEKAAEKIYATLRECRDQIGLKKIKGIKHHGHLNKKSDKTTKWKQLYFALINDGSETQLCFYDNPKKTKPKGLIDLSCAYLYQCHDSLWERPYCFQIVERALPCLATVTYLCAPSQESYVEWINSLKAQCDSQLSRAQKKVSRLRELRCLNLHVLEAHRLPFKLVPHPYCSISLNQVKVGKTRVKIAPEPVWEEEFVLDDVPPDVVSLTITLISRGKRGKDSEVAELTIDLSSLKNGQETEGWYQLTGMTPMGEWGSLRLRMRYLDDLIMPCEEYSPLQQLLLESELYAVKALAELCHNDRVPLATALLRVFRQEKRETELIRMLCQAEVTRENETTTLFRGASLATTLINLYMRTECSGFLQ
;
A
#
# COMPACT_ATOMS: atom_id res chain seq x y z
N MET A 1 2.39 -31.77 11.82
CA MET A 1 2.46 -31.99 13.27
C MET A 1 1.28 -31.34 13.98
N ALA A 2 1.09 -30.03 13.89
CA ALA A 2 -0.11 -29.36 14.44
C ALA A 2 -1.43 -30.01 13.99
N ASP A 3 -1.59 -30.25 12.68
CA ASP A 3 -2.77 -30.94 12.12
C ASP A 3 -3.09 -32.30 12.77
N LEU A 4 -2.06 -33.05 13.21
CA LEU A 4 -2.24 -34.36 13.86
C LEU A 4 -2.79 -34.25 15.28
N ILE A 5 -2.51 -33.15 15.98
CA ILE A 5 -3.03 -32.91 17.33
C ILE A 5 -4.53 -32.64 17.28
N HIS A 6 -5.01 -31.89 16.28
CA HIS A 6 -6.43 -31.60 16.10
C HIS A 6 -7.25 -32.84 15.74
N LEU A 7 -6.68 -33.74 14.94
CA LEU A 7 -7.32 -35.01 14.59
C LEU A 7 -7.51 -35.94 15.82
N GLY A 8 -6.67 -35.79 16.85
CA GLY A 8 -6.72 -36.59 18.08
C GLY A 8 -7.65 -36.06 19.17
N ASN A 9 -8.19 -34.84 19.04
CA ASN A 9 -9.08 -34.24 20.06
C ASN A 9 -10.51 -34.82 19.96
N ILE A 10 -10.67 -36.04 20.46
CA ILE A 10 -11.93 -36.44 21.11
C ILE A 10 -11.91 -35.78 22.49
N ASP A 11 -13.00 -35.12 22.90
CA ASP A 11 -13.18 -34.51 24.21
C ASP A 11 -12.72 -35.43 25.35
N VAL A 12 -11.45 -35.33 25.75
CA VAL A 12 -11.01 -35.79 27.06
C VAL A 12 -11.39 -34.67 28.02
N VAL A 13 -12.63 -34.75 28.51
CA VAL A 13 -13.04 -34.07 29.73
C VAL A 13 -12.13 -34.61 30.84
N ILE A 14 -11.01 -33.93 31.06
CA ILE A 14 -10.24 -34.09 32.28
C ILE A 14 -11.12 -33.47 33.37
N GLN A 15 -11.89 -34.31 34.06
CA GLN A 15 -12.44 -33.97 35.36
C GLN A 15 -11.27 -33.53 36.25
N LYS A 16 -11.12 -32.21 36.41
CA LYS A 16 -10.27 -31.66 37.45
C LYS A 16 -10.94 -31.94 38.78
N ASP A 17 -10.56 -33.03 39.42
CA ASP A 17 -10.72 -33.17 40.86
C ASP A 17 -10.04 -31.97 41.54
N LYS A 18 -10.84 -31.21 42.28
CA LYS A 18 -10.37 -30.12 43.13
C LYS A 18 -9.57 -30.72 44.31
N PRO A 19 -8.34 -30.27 44.57
CA PRO A 19 -7.72 -30.53 45.86
C PRO A 19 -8.43 -29.69 46.93
N GLY A 20 -8.73 -30.34 48.06
CA GLY A 20 -9.52 -29.80 49.15
C GLY A 20 -8.96 -28.52 49.78
N SER A 21 -9.87 -27.64 50.20
CA SER A 21 -9.59 -26.56 51.14
C SER A 21 -9.46 -27.12 52.56
N PRO A 22 -8.51 -26.64 53.37
CA PRO A 22 -8.61 -26.83 54.81
C PRO A 22 -9.63 -25.85 55.39
N THR A 23 -10.35 -26.39 56.37
CA THR A 23 -11.36 -25.79 57.22
C THR A 23 -10.89 -24.56 57.99
N GLY A 24 -11.80 -23.60 58.19
CA GLY A 24 -11.71 -22.65 59.28
C GLY A 24 -12.83 -21.60 59.27
N CYS A 25 -13.77 -21.76 60.22
CA CYS A 25 -14.74 -20.84 60.85
C CYS A 25 -14.69 -19.35 60.41
N SER A 26 -15.79 -18.62 60.26
CA SER A 26 -16.85 -18.40 61.26
C SER A 26 -18.05 -17.67 60.65
N ASP A 27 -19.20 -17.79 61.32
CA ASP A 27 -20.49 -17.11 61.15
C ASP A 27 -20.43 -15.59 60.87
N ASP A 28 -21.37 -15.08 60.07
CA ASP A 28 -22.59 -14.41 60.58
C ASP A 28 -23.34 -13.63 59.48
N GLY A 29 -24.67 -13.78 59.45
CA GLY A 29 -25.58 -12.63 59.41
C GLY A 29 -26.24 -12.19 58.09
N ASN A 30 -27.56 -12.48 57.99
CA ASN A 30 -28.65 -11.71 57.37
C ASN A 30 -28.63 -11.48 55.84
N LEU A 31 -29.63 -11.86 55.03
CA LEU A 31 -31.11 -11.94 55.12
C LEU A 31 -31.84 -10.59 55.17
N ALA A 32 -32.20 -10.08 53.98
CA ALA A 32 -33.44 -9.36 53.61
C ALA A 32 -33.24 -8.85 52.16
N GLY A 33 -34.14 -9.01 51.17
CA GLY A 33 -35.56 -9.24 51.21
C GLY A 33 -36.31 -7.96 50.79
N LEU A 34 -37.11 -8.07 49.71
CA LEU A 34 -38.16 -7.14 49.23
C LEU A 34 -37.64 -6.00 48.33
N GLY A 35 -38.17 -5.76 47.13
CA GLY A 35 -39.50 -6.02 46.58
C GLY A 35 -40.21 -4.69 46.33
N GLY A 36 -40.73 -4.44 45.12
CA GLY A 36 -41.61 -3.28 44.90
C GLY A 36 -41.70 -2.77 43.47
N MET A 37 -42.78 -3.16 42.80
CA MET A 37 -43.23 -2.79 41.45
C MET A 37 -44.00 -1.46 41.41
N THR A 38 -44.26 -1.00 40.16
CA THR A 38 -45.34 -0.10 39.68
C THR A 38 -45.15 1.41 39.93
N GLY A 39 -45.47 2.35 39.04
CA GLY A 39 -46.07 2.29 37.70
C GLY A 39 -46.41 3.72 37.20
N LEU A 40 -46.51 3.86 35.87
CA LEU A 40 -47.33 4.81 35.08
C LEU A 40 -47.09 6.34 35.18
N GLY A 41 -46.84 6.93 34.01
CA GLY A 41 -47.00 8.36 33.75
C GLY A 41 -46.45 8.76 32.38
N GLY A 42 -47.21 8.49 31.31
CA GLY A 42 -46.86 8.91 29.95
C GLY A 42 -47.22 10.37 29.66
N ILE A 43 -46.33 11.07 28.96
CA ILE A 43 -46.64 12.28 28.17
C ILE A 43 -45.86 12.17 26.86
N MET A 44 -46.60 12.16 25.74
CA MET A 44 -46.10 12.20 24.36
C MET A 44 -45.73 13.63 23.96
N ALA A 45 -44.59 13.80 23.26
CA ALA A 45 -44.41 14.79 22.19
C ALA A 45 -43.27 14.32 21.24
N PRO A 46 -43.30 14.70 19.94
CA PRO A 46 -42.84 13.87 18.84
C PRO A 46 -41.45 14.27 18.30
N GLY A 47 -40.76 13.30 17.70
CA GLY A 47 -39.48 13.53 17.01
C GLY A 47 -38.69 12.25 16.82
N GLY A 48 -39.35 11.18 16.36
CA GLY A 48 -38.68 9.94 16.01
C GLY A 48 -37.95 10.12 14.69
N ILE A 49 -36.62 10.10 14.73
CA ILE A 49 -35.80 9.90 13.54
C ILE A 49 -36.07 8.47 13.07
N ASP A 50 -36.53 8.35 11.84
CA ASP A 50 -36.79 7.07 11.18
C ASP A 50 -35.48 6.28 11.05
N LEU A 51 -35.36 5.17 11.79
CA LEU A 51 -34.21 4.28 11.73
C LEU A 51 -34.13 3.51 10.39
N GLY A 52 -35.14 3.64 9.51
CA GLY A 52 -35.12 3.10 8.15
C GLY A 52 -34.18 3.86 7.20
N ASP A 53 -34.03 5.18 7.37
CA ASP A 53 -33.23 6.03 6.46
C ASP A 53 -31.71 5.93 6.72
N LEU A 54 -31.28 5.35 7.84
CA LEU A 54 -29.85 5.11 8.12
C LEU A 54 -29.32 3.80 7.52
N ALA A 55 -30.20 2.87 7.16
CA ALA A 55 -29.83 1.56 6.62
C ALA A 55 -29.71 1.56 5.09
N GLN A 56 -30.26 2.55 4.40
CA GLN A 56 -30.27 2.64 2.94
C GLN A 56 -29.15 3.50 2.34
N GLU A 57 -28.34 4.17 3.17
CA GLU A 57 -27.10 4.86 2.74
C GLU A 57 -25.83 3.99 2.80
N LEU A 58 -25.94 2.69 3.14
CA LEU A 58 -24.78 1.82 3.38
C LEU A 58 -24.33 0.98 2.16
N ASP A 59 -25.04 1.04 1.03
CA ASP A 59 -24.83 0.11 -0.10
C ASP A 59 -24.37 0.74 -1.43
N HIS A 60 -23.82 1.97 -1.42
CA HIS A 60 -23.27 2.59 -2.65
C HIS A 60 -21.93 3.32 -2.44
N ASP A 61 -21.02 2.73 -1.67
CA ASP A 61 -19.62 3.18 -1.59
C ASP A 61 -18.72 2.52 -2.68
N GLU A 62 -19.26 2.23 -3.86
CA GLU A 62 -18.46 2.23 -5.10
C GLU A 62 -18.28 3.68 -5.58
N PHE A 63 -17.57 4.51 -4.80
CA PHE A 63 -16.97 5.72 -5.36
C PHE A 63 -15.63 5.35 -5.97
N ASP A 64 -15.70 4.53 -7.02
CA ASP A 64 -14.69 4.52 -8.05
C ASP A 64 -14.57 5.99 -8.50
N GLY A 65 -13.38 6.57 -8.34
CA GLY A 65 -13.17 7.99 -8.69
C GLY A 65 -13.74 8.26 -10.07
N PRO A 66 -14.34 9.45 -10.33
CA PRO A 66 -15.15 9.67 -11.52
C PRO A 66 -14.43 9.14 -12.76
N HIS A 67 -15.09 8.18 -13.42
CA HIS A 67 -14.69 7.61 -14.69
C HIS A 67 -14.68 8.75 -15.72
N MET A 68 -13.57 9.49 -15.83
CA MET A 68 -13.45 10.62 -16.73
C MET A 68 -13.15 10.11 -18.14
N LEU A 69 -14.19 9.95 -18.96
CA LEU A 69 -14.07 10.13 -20.39
C LEU A 69 -13.53 11.56 -20.62
N ASN A 70 -12.42 11.69 -21.35
CA ASN A 70 -11.73 12.93 -21.74
C ASN A 70 -10.68 13.56 -20.81
N GLY A 71 -9.90 12.78 -20.05
CA GLY A 71 -8.47 13.09 -19.81
C GLY A 71 -8.05 14.40 -19.11
N GLU A 72 -8.96 15.30 -18.75
CA GLU A 72 -8.66 16.57 -18.07
C GLU A 72 -9.00 16.45 -16.59
N ARG A 73 -7.98 16.39 -15.74
CA ARG A 73 -8.14 16.52 -14.29
C ARG A 73 -8.64 17.94 -13.99
N PRO A 74 -9.72 18.15 -13.21
CA PRO A 74 -9.99 19.48 -12.67
C PRO A 74 -8.77 19.96 -11.91
N ALA A 75 -8.39 21.23 -12.08
CA ALA A 75 -7.22 21.79 -11.42
C ALA A 75 -7.37 21.61 -9.91
N ILE A 76 -6.54 20.74 -9.32
CA ILE A 76 -6.44 20.55 -7.89
C ILE A 76 -5.78 21.82 -7.35
N ILE A 77 -6.59 22.71 -6.75
CA ILE A 77 -6.10 23.98 -6.20
C ILE A 77 -6.00 23.82 -4.68
N ALA A 78 -4.77 23.71 -4.18
CA ALA A 78 -4.50 23.85 -2.76
C ALA A 78 -4.44 25.33 -2.36
N PRO A 79 -4.75 25.66 -1.09
CA PRO A 79 -4.43 26.98 -0.55
C PRO A 79 -2.91 27.26 -0.64
N PRO A 80 -2.49 28.54 -0.64
CA PRO A 80 -1.08 28.92 -0.61
C PRO A 80 -0.31 28.21 0.52
N GLU A 81 0.92 27.77 0.24
CA GLU A 81 1.78 27.06 1.21
C GLU A 81 1.96 27.83 2.52
N SER A 82 1.97 29.16 2.45
CA SER A 82 2.02 30.08 3.61
C SER A 82 0.81 30.02 4.53
N GLU A 83 -0.25 29.29 4.18
CA GLU A 83 -1.45 29.15 5.01
C GLU A 83 -1.49 27.83 5.79
N TRP A 84 -0.62 26.86 5.48
CA TRP A 84 -0.73 25.52 6.09
C TRP A 84 0.59 24.80 6.32
N TYR A 85 1.71 25.24 5.72
CA TYR A 85 3.02 24.62 5.92
C TYR A 85 3.79 25.33 7.03
N HIS A 86 4.22 24.57 8.04
CA HIS A 86 4.83 25.12 9.27
C HIS A 86 6.33 24.88 9.36
N GLY A 87 6.94 24.26 8.35
CA GLY A 87 8.34 23.84 8.44
C GLY A 87 8.53 22.84 9.58
N ARG A 88 9.67 22.94 10.27
CA ARG A 88 9.93 22.18 11.49
C ARG A 88 9.03 22.65 12.63
N LEU A 89 8.16 21.74 13.08
CA LEU A 89 7.23 21.99 14.17
C LEU A 89 6.98 20.70 14.93
N ASP A 90 7.15 20.77 16.24
CA ASP A 90 6.94 19.62 17.11
C ASP A 90 5.44 19.30 17.23
N ARG A 91 5.15 18.08 17.68
CA ARG A 91 3.78 17.59 17.82
C ARG A 91 2.96 18.43 18.79
N TYR A 92 3.54 18.84 19.92
CA TYR A 92 2.82 19.59 20.95
C TYR A 92 2.47 21.00 20.45
N SER A 93 3.42 21.69 19.82
CA SER A 93 3.18 23.00 19.22
C SER A 93 2.13 22.94 18.10
N ALA A 94 2.16 21.88 17.28
CA ALA A 94 1.12 21.63 16.27
C ALA A 94 -0.27 21.43 16.89
N GLU A 95 -0.37 20.61 17.93
CA GLU A 95 -1.64 20.39 18.64
C GLU A 95 -2.16 21.70 19.28
N SER A 96 -1.28 22.49 19.90
CA SER A 96 -1.65 23.78 20.49
C SER A 96 -2.20 24.75 19.44
N ARG A 97 -1.60 24.80 18.24
CA ARG A 97 -2.07 25.65 17.13
C ARG A 97 -3.44 25.21 16.61
N LEU A 98 -3.64 23.89 16.45
CA LEU A 98 -4.93 23.34 16.03
C LEU A 98 -6.04 23.60 17.06
N ARG A 99 -5.74 23.44 18.36
CA ARG A 99 -6.68 23.77 19.44
C ARG A 99 -6.99 25.27 19.48
N GLY A 100 -6.00 26.13 19.23
CA GLY A 100 -6.17 27.57 19.14
C GLY A 100 -7.13 28.01 18.03
N SER A 101 -7.18 27.27 16.90
CA SER A 101 -8.18 27.50 15.84
C SER A 101 -9.60 27.12 16.30
N SER A 102 -9.75 26.08 17.13
CA SER A 102 -11.01 25.57 17.70
C SER A 102 -12.10 25.21 16.65
N LYS A 103 -11.72 24.99 15.39
CA LYS A 103 -12.65 24.62 14.31
C LYS A 103 -12.36 23.22 13.78
N LEU A 104 -13.38 22.37 13.70
CA LEU A 104 -13.29 21.06 13.05
C LEU A 104 -12.89 21.22 11.59
N GLY A 105 -12.08 20.29 11.08
CA GLY A 105 -11.51 20.37 9.74
C GLY A 105 -10.26 21.25 9.66
N SER A 106 -9.79 21.81 10.78
CA SER A 106 -8.52 22.56 10.82
C SER A 106 -7.33 21.65 10.58
N TYR A 107 -6.35 22.11 9.81
CA TYR A 107 -5.16 21.31 9.51
C TYR A 107 -3.89 22.14 9.32
N LEU A 108 -2.75 21.47 9.47
CA LEU A 108 -1.44 21.97 9.08
C LEU A 108 -0.51 20.82 8.68
N VAL A 109 0.49 21.11 7.87
CA VAL A 109 1.58 20.19 7.52
C VAL A 109 2.88 20.68 8.14
N ARG A 110 3.65 19.76 8.71
CA ARG A 110 4.94 20.04 9.36
C ARG A 110 5.98 18.99 9.00
N GLU A 111 7.24 19.40 8.94
CA GLU A 111 8.38 18.49 8.93
C GLU A 111 8.51 17.83 10.31
N SER A 112 8.87 16.55 10.34
CA SER A 112 9.07 15.79 11.56
C SER A 112 10.42 16.10 12.19
N ASP A 113 10.41 16.73 13.36
CA ASP A 113 11.64 17.02 14.13
C ASP A 113 12.43 15.76 14.53
N ARG A 114 11.76 14.59 14.59
CA ARG A 114 12.38 13.31 14.97
C ARG A 114 13.01 12.56 13.79
N LYS A 115 12.61 12.86 12.55
CA LYS A 115 13.10 12.17 11.35
C LYS A 115 13.15 13.19 10.21
N PRO A 116 14.34 13.78 9.94
CA PRO A 116 14.54 14.70 8.82
C PRO A 116 14.02 14.10 7.51
N GLY A 117 13.35 14.90 6.68
CA GLY A 117 12.76 14.45 5.42
C GLY A 117 11.45 13.65 5.55
N SER A 118 10.89 13.47 6.75
CA SER A 118 9.53 12.96 6.94
C SER A 118 8.57 14.10 7.28
N TYR A 119 7.34 14.04 6.79
CA TYR A 119 6.33 15.07 7.02
C TYR A 119 5.14 14.48 7.79
N VAL A 120 4.36 15.35 8.43
CA VAL A 120 3.15 14.98 9.17
C VAL A 120 2.04 15.96 8.84
N LEU A 121 0.90 15.42 8.38
CA LEU A 121 -0.36 16.15 8.31
C LEU A 121 -1.07 16.05 9.66
N SER A 122 -1.21 17.16 10.35
CA SER A 122 -1.92 17.24 11.63
C SER A 122 -3.31 17.81 11.36
N TYR A 123 -4.35 17.07 11.74
CA TYR A 123 -5.75 17.35 11.39
C TYR A 123 -6.63 17.34 12.64
N TYR A 124 -7.46 18.35 12.83
CA TYR A 124 -8.45 18.41 13.89
C TYR A 124 -9.80 17.88 13.40
N GLY A 125 -10.04 16.59 13.65
CA GLY A 125 -11.26 15.88 13.26
C GLY A 125 -12.26 15.74 14.41
N ARG A 126 -13.36 15.05 14.14
CA ARG A 126 -14.48 14.85 15.09
C ARG A 126 -14.06 14.12 16.37
N THR A 127 -13.09 13.20 16.26
CA THR A 127 -12.56 12.41 17.38
C THR A 127 -11.40 13.06 18.11
N GLY A 128 -10.98 14.27 17.67
CA GLY A 128 -9.81 14.96 18.19
C GLY A 128 -8.74 15.17 17.13
N ILE A 129 -7.51 15.42 17.59
CA ILE A 129 -6.38 15.71 16.70
C ILE A 129 -5.74 14.40 16.25
N ASN A 130 -5.67 14.22 14.95
CA ASN A 130 -5.06 13.09 14.26
C ASN A 130 -3.76 13.54 13.59
N HIS A 131 -2.76 12.66 13.56
CA HIS A 131 -1.49 12.91 12.88
C HIS A 131 -1.23 11.81 11.86
N PHE A 132 -1.26 12.19 10.59
CA PHE A 132 -1.01 11.29 9.47
C PHE A 132 0.43 11.46 9.00
N ARG A 133 1.19 10.38 9.02
CA ARG A 133 2.55 10.36 8.48
C ARG A 133 2.49 10.56 6.96
N ILE A 134 3.38 11.40 6.45
CA ILE A 134 3.64 11.57 5.03
C ILE A 134 5.10 11.14 4.81
N THR A 135 5.29 10.06 4.06
CA THR A 135 6.62 9.57 3.69
C THR A 135 7.07 10.32 2.44
N ALA A 136 8.22 11.02 2.49
CA ALA A 136 8.81 11.65 1.31
C ALA A 136 9.94 10.79 0.76
N VAL A 137 9.85 10.41 -0.50
CA VAL A 137 10.86 9.59 -1.18
C VAL A 137 11.14 10.17 -2.56
N CYS A 138 12.39 10.59 -2.79
CA CYS A 138 12.84 11.11 -4.09
C CYS A 138 11.88 12.17 -4.69
N GLY A 139 11.47 13.14 -3.87
CA GLY A 139 10.60 14.25 -4.26
C GLY A 139 9.11 13.95 -4.29
N ASP A 140 8.69 12.68 -4.17
CA ASP A 140 7.28 12.31 -4.08
C ASP A 140 6.85 12.13 -2.62
N PHE A 141 5.56 12.30 -2.37
CA PHE A 141 4.93 12.25 -1.05
C PHE A 141 3.87 11.16 -1.01
N TYR A 142 3.92 10.32 0.02
CA TYR A 142 3.02 9.19 0.19
C TYR A 142 2.24 9.31 1.49
N ILE A 143 0.91 9.19 1.40
CA ILE A 143 0.00 9.19 2.55
C ILE A 143 -1.16 8.22 2.27
N GLY A 144 -1.43 7.33 3.22
CA GLY A 144 -2.57 6.43 3.12
C GLY A 144 -2.57 5.56 1.85
N GLY A 145 -1.40 5.08 1.40
CA GLY A 145 -1.25 4.31 0.16
C GLY A 145 -1.30 5.09 -1.15
N ARG A 146 -1.46 6.42 -1.10
CA ARG A 146 -1.53 7.29 -2.29
C ARG A 146 -0.25 8.08 -2.49
N GLN A 147 0.18 8.21 -3.75
CA GLN A 147 1.34 8.98 -4.17
C GLN A 147 0.94 10.37 -4.69
N PHE A 148 1.71 11.39 -4.32
CA PHE A 148 1.58 12.77 -4.76
C PHE A 148 2.95 13.31 -5.18
N ILE A 149 3.00 14.17 -6.19
CA ILE A 149 4.25 14.77 -6.69
C ILE A 149 4.67 16.02 -5.89
N SER A 150 3.77 16.55 -5.04
CA SER A 150 4.04 17.66 -4.13
C SER A 150 3.10 17.64 -2.92
N LEU A 151 3.49 18.27 -1.82
CA LEU A 151 2.61 18.49 -0.66
C LEU A 151 1.37 19.33 -1.03
N SER A 152 1.50 20.26 -1.98
CA SER A 152 0.37 21.05 -2.48
C SER A 152 -0.66 20.16 -3.18
N ASP A 153 -0.23 19.23 -4.04
CA ASP A 153 -1.17 18.31 -4.70
C ASP A 153 -1.87 17.38 -3.69
N LEU A 154 -1.15 16.94 -2.66
CA LEU A 154 -1.71 16.17 -1.55
C LEU A 154 -2.78 16.97 -0.80
N VAL A 155 -2.47 18.19 -0.36
CA VAL A 155 -3.41 19.05 0.37
C VAL A 155 -4.63 19.37 -0.50
N GLY A 156 -4.42 19.75 -1.76
CA GLY A 156 -5.52 20.07 -2.66
C GLY A 156 -6.41 18.86 -2.93
N TYR A 157 -5.85 17.65 -3.03
CA TYR A 157 -6.63 16.42 -3.23
C TYR A 157 -7.55 16.12 -2.04
N TYR A 158 -7.04 16.18 -0.81
CA TYR A 158 -7.86 15.93 0.39
C TYR A 158 -8.73 17.12 0.81
N THR A 159 -8.58 18.26 0.14
CA THR A 159 -9.50 19.41 0.25
C THR A 159 -10.69 19.24 -0.70
N SER A 160 -10.43 18.83 -1.94
CA SER A 160 -11.41 18.94 -3.03
C SER A 160 -11.95 17.60 -3.55
N CYS A 161 -11.17 16.53 -3.50
CA CYS A 161 -11.45 15.29 -4.23
C CYS A 161 -11.80 14.11 -3.33
N SER A 162 -11.19 13.99 -2.15
CA SER A 162 -11.32 12.81 -1.30
C SER A 162 -11.35 13.17 0.18
N ASP A 163 -12.04 12.35 0.95
CA ASP A 163 -12.07 12.45 2.40
C ASP A 163 -10.80 11.84 3.00
N LEU A 164 -10.26 12.48 4.04
CA LEU A 164 -9.11 11.97 4.78
C LEU A 164 -9.54 10.94 5.83
N LEU A 165 -10.68 11.19 6.47
CA LEU A 165 -11.40 10.31 7.39
C LEU A 165 -12.86 10.23 6.96
N LYS A 166 -13.65 9.25 7.43
CA LYS A 166 -15.04 9.04 6.98
C LYS A 166 -15.87 10.34 7.04
N ARG A 167 -16.28 10.88 5.89
CA ARG A 167 -17.07 12.12 5.78
C ARG A 167 -16.35 13.34 6.38
N GLU A 168 -15.02 13.37 6.33
CA GLU A 168 -14.14 14.41 6.90
C GLU A 168 -13.02 14.79 5.93
N ARG A 169 -13.10 16.01 5.38
CA ARG A 169 -12.11 16.61 4.47
C ARG A 169 -11.23 17.64 5.16
N LEU A 170 -10.12 17.98 4.49
CA LEU A 170 -9.35 19.17 4.84
C LEU A 170 -10.18 20.41 4.51
N ALA A 171 -10.42 21.27 5.51
CA ALA A 171 -11.30 22.43 5.33
C ALA A 171 -10.60 23.74 5.65
N ILE A 172 -9.92 23.82 6.80
CA ILE A 172 -9.43 25.09 7.35
C ILE A 172 -7.90 25.02 7.51
N PRO A 173 -7.11 25.61 6.59
CA PRO A 173 -5.67 25.69 6.78
C PRO A 173 -5.34 26.59 7.98
N VAL A 174 -4.40 26.18 8.83
CA VAL A 174 -3.90 26.98 9.95
C VAL A 174 -2.56 27.57 9.55
N ALA A 175 -2.44 28.90 9.45
CA ALA A 175 -1.21 29.54 8.99
C ALA A 175 -0.10 29.51 10.07
N PRO A 176 1.18 29.40 9.69
CA PRO A 176 2.30 29.64 10.61
C PRO A 176 2.33 31.13 11.02
N PRO A 177 2.86 31.45 12.21
CA PRO A 177 2.96 32.83 12.70
C PRO A 177 3.96 33.68 11.90
N GLU A 178 4.97 33.04 11.30
CA GLU A 178 5.98 33.66 10.47
C GLU A 178 6.11 32.90 9.15
N PRO A 179 6.49 33.58 8.04
CA PRO A 179 6.74 32.93 6.76
C PRO A 179 7.87 31.92 6.89
N VAL A 180 7.60 30.66 6.53
CA VAL A 180 8.59 29.59 6.52
C VAL A 180 9.45 29.70 5.26
N ASN A 181 10.77 29.85 5.41
CA ASN A 181 11.72 29.90 4.29
C ASN A 181 12.75 28.76 4.39
N ASP A 182 12.27 27.52 4.24
CA ASP A 182 13.07 26.31 4.48
C ASP A 182 13.80 25.76 3.23
N LYS A 183 13.73 26.44 2.08
CA LYS A 183 14.29 25.89 0.85
C LYS A 183 15.80 26.11 0.82
N LYS A 184 16.57 25.13 1.30
CA LYS A 184 18.02 25.06 1.14
C LYS A 184 18.36 25.12 -0.36
N ARG A 185 19.21 26.07 -0.74
CA ARG A 185 19.66 26.26 -2.12
C ARG A 185 21.14 25.93 -2.21
N VAL A 186 21.52 25.30 -3.30
CA VAL A 186 22.91 24.97 -3.59
C VAL A 186 23.26 25.36 -5.02
N VAL A 187 24.53 25.63 -5.28
CA VAL A 187 25.06 26.02 -6.59
C VAL A 187 26.16 25.07 -7.02
N ALA A 188 26.14 24.64 -8.29
CA ALA A 188 27.18 23.79 -8.85
C ALA A 188 28.53 24.50 -8.93
N ILE A 189 29.55 23.89 -8.34
CA ILE A 189 30.93 24.35 -8.44
C ILE A 189 31.70 23.65 -9.57
N LEU A 190 31.20 22.50 -10.02
CA LEU A 190 31.76 21.68 -11.11
C LEU A 190 30.66 21.19 -12.06
N PRO A 191 30.96 20.97 -13.35
CA PRO A 191 30.02 20.36 -14.28
C PRO A 191 29.85 18.86 -14.03
N TYR A 192 28.72 18.29 -14.45
CA TYR A 192 28.48 16.86 -14.34
C TYR A 192 27.58 16.34 -15.44
N THR A 193 27.85 15.12 -15.89
CA THR A 193 27.04 14.39 -16.87
C THR A 193 26.44 13.18 -16.20
N LYS A 194 25.11 13.11 -16.20
CA LYS A 194 24.36 11.98 -15.62
C LYS A 194 24.72 10.66 -16.26
N MET A 195 24.59 9.60 -15.47
CA MET A 195 24.67 8.24 -15.96
C MET A 195 23.37 7.78 -16.62
N PRO A 196 23.45 7.05 -17.76
CA PRO A 196 22.26 6.49 -18.40
C PRO A 196 21.46 5.59 -17.45
N GLU A 197 20.13 5.65 -17.57
CA GLU A 197 19.17 4.83 -16.82
C GLU A 197 19.12 5.07 -15.29
N THR A 198 19.84 6.07 -14.77
CA THR A 198 19.78 6.50 -13.36
C THR A 198 18.80 7.66 -13.17
N ASP A 199 18.70 8.19 -11.95
CA ASP A 199 17.95 9.41 -11.61
C ASP A 199 18.87 10.64 -11.45
N GLU A 200 20.13 10.56 -11.88
CA GLU A 200 21.09 11.66 -11.82
C GLU A 200 20.77 12.80 -12.81
N LEU A 201 21.13 14.04 -12.46
CA LEU A 201 21.00 15.21 -13.32
C LEU A 201 22.31 15.57 -14.00
N SER A 202 22.24 16.00 -15.26
CA SER A 202 23.38 16.66 -15.93
C SER A 202 23.29 18.16 -15.68
N PHE A 203 24.43 18.80 -15.38
CA PHE A 203 24.49 20.22 -15.08
C PHE A 203 25.85 20.84 -15.39
N GLN A 204 25.87 22.17 -15.45
CA GLN A 204 27.07 22.98 -15.62
C GLN A 204 27.43 23.71 -14.33
N LYS A 205 28.70 24.13 -14.21
CA LYS A 205 29.14 25.01 -13.12
C LYS A 205 28.25 26.27 -13.12
N GLY A 206 27.78 26.67 -11.94
CA GLY A 206 26.89 27.81 -11.73
C GLY A 206 25.39 27.47 -11.74
N ASP A 207 25.00 26.24 -12.12
CA ASP A 207 23.60 25.81 -12.03
C ASP A 207 23.11 25.81 -10.57
N ILE A 208 21.92 26.35 -10.33
CA ILE A 208 21.31 26.46 -9.00
C ILE A 208 20.25 25.37 -8.82
N PHE A 209 20.23 24.79 -7.63
CA PHE A 209 19.30 23.73 -7.25
C PHE A 209 18.58 24.04 -5.95
N PHE A 210 17.31 23.63 -5.88
CA PHE A 210 16.56 23.59 -4.62
C PHE A 210 16.65 22.17 -4.05
N VAL A 211 17.19 22.06 -2.84
CA VAL A 211 17.35 20.78 -2.15
C VAL A 211 16.03 20.39 -1.50
N HIS A 212 15.56 19.18 -1.82
CA HIS A 212 14.36 18.60 -1.19
C HIS A 212 14.78 17.68 -0.04
N ASN A 213 15.60 16.67 -0.35
CA ASN A 213 16.00 15.65 0.62
C ASN A 213 17.52 15.39 0.52
N ASP A 214 18.14 15.13 1.67
CA ASP A 214 19.44 14.46 1.74
C ASP A 214 19.20 12.95 1.75
N MET A 215 19.73 12.26 0.74
CA MET A 215 19.54 10.82 0.55
C MET A 215 20.58 9.99 1.31
N GLY A 216 21.54 10.64 1.98
CA GLY A 216 22.71 9.99 2.57
C GLY A 216 23.82 9.72 1.56
N ASP A 217 24.98 9.30 2.08
CA ASP A 217 26.18 8.92 1.31
C ASP A 217 26.64 9.97 0.27
N GLY A 218 26.38 11.25 0.59
CA GLY A 218 26.76 12.40 -0.23
C GLY A 218 25.78 12.73 -1.36
N TRP A 219 24.59 12.14 -1.43
CA TRP A 219 23.62 12.42 -2.50
C TRP A 219 22.46 13.27 -2.03
N LEU A 220 22.09 14.24 -2.87
CA LEU A 220 20.96 15.12 -2.66
C LEU A 220 19.91 14.90 -3.74
N TRP A 221 18.63 14.87 -3.34
CA TRP A 221 17.52 14.98 -4.28
C TRP A 221 17.13 16.45 -4.44
N VAL A 222 17.14 16.94 -5.67
CA VAL A 222 16.99 18.36 -5.97
C VAL A 222 16.06 18.63 -7.13
N THR A 223 15.60 19.89 -7.25
CA THR A 223 15.07 20.45 -8.51
C THR A 223 16.07 21.45 -9.07
N ALA A 224 16.48 21.25 -10.32
CA ALA A 224 17.29 22.21 -11.07
C ALA A 224 16.45 23.46 -11.38
N HIS A 225 16.89 24.63 -10.92
CA HIS A 225 16.16 25.89 -11.14
C HIS A 225 16.06 26.24 -12.63
N ARG A 226 17.11 25.95 -13.40
CA ARG A 226 17.20 26.27 -14.82
C ARG A 226 16.23 25.44 -15.67
N THR A 227 16.13 24.14 -15.42
CA THR A 227 15.37 23.21 -16.28
C THR A 227 14.05 22.76 -15.68
N GLY A 228 13.84 22.94 -14.37
CA GLY A 228 12.72 22.35 -13.63
C GLY A 228 12.85 20.84 -13.39
N GLU A 229 13.89 20.18 -13.92
CA GLU A 229 14.08 18.74 -13.77
C GLU A 229 14.40 18.38 -12.32
N GLN A 230 13.84 17.26 -11.87
CA GLN A 230 14.14 16.67 -10.57
C GLN A 230 15.07 15.46 -10.71
N GLY A 231 16.00 15.32 -9.77
CA GLY A 231 16.89 14.17 -9.76
C GLY A 231 17.99 14.31 -8.71
N MET A 232 18.98 13.43 -8.82
CA MET A 232 20.09 13.33 -7.89
C MET A 232 21.30 14.14 -8.34
N ILE A 233 21.92 14.80 -7.36
CA ILE A 233 23.24 15.43 -7.52
C ILE A 233 24.13 15.04 -6.33
N PHE A 234 25.44 15.09 -6.54
CA PHE A 234 26.41 14.79 -5.49
C PHE A 234 26.76 16.05 -4.70
N ARG A 235 26.75 15.95 -3.37
CA ARG A 235 26.94 17.07 -2.44
C ARG A 235 28.26 17.78 -2.67
N GLU A 236 29.35 17.04 -2.89
CA GLU A 236 30.68 17.62 -3.11
C GLU A 236 30.80 18.36 -4.46
N LEU A 237 29.81 18.25 -5.36
CA LEU A 237 29.77 19.03 -6.62
C LEU A 237 29.07 20.39 -6.43
N VAL A 238 28.54 20.68 -5.24
CA VAL A 238 27.73 21.88 -4.98
C VAL A 238 28.03 22.53 -3.63
N ASP A 239 28.02 23.87 -3.61
CA ASP A 239 28.13 24.67 -2.38
C ASP A 239 26.78 25.25 -1.96
N ASP A 240 26.63 25.57 -0.68
CA ASP A 240 25.43 26.25 -0.18
C ASP A 240 25.34 27.67 -0.76
N LEU A 241 24.19 28.00 -1.35
CA LEU A 241 23.95 29.32 -1.92
C LEU A 241 23.37 30.23 -0.83
N ASP A 242 23.98 31.41 -0.66
CA ASP A 242 23.50 32.44 0.25
C ASP A 242 22.03 32.81 -0.08
N VAL A 243 21.19 32.90 0.95
CA VAL A 243 19.75 33.17 0.83
C VAL A 243 19.48 34.55 0.21
N SER A 244 20.42 35.49 0.33
CA SER A 244 20.37 36.82 -0.29
C SER A 244 20.52 36.80 -1.82
N ILE A 245 21.07 35.74 -2.39
CA ILE A 245 21.30 35.63 -3.84
C ILE A 245 20.01 35.15 -4.52
N ASP A 246 19.52 35.94 -5.49
CA ASP A 246 18.38 35.57 -6.32
C ASP A 246 18.74 34.39 -7.24
N PRO A 247 17.98 33.28 -7.23
CA PRO A 247 18.30 32.09 -8.02
C PRO A 247 18.20 32.33 -9.53
N ASN A 248 17.52 33.40 -9.98
CA ASN A 248 17.44 33.77 -11.40
C ASN A 248 18.75 34.35 -11.94
N THR A 249 19.73 34.63 -11.09
CA THR A 249 21.10 34.99 -11.51
C THR A 249 21.78 33.94 -12.38
N VAL A 250 21.29 32.69 -12.37
CA VAL A 250 21.72 31.65 -13.32
C VAL A 250 21.42 32.01 -14.78
N PHE A 251 20.44 32.88 -15.03
CA PHE A 251 20.05 33.27 -16.38
C PHE A 251 20.83 34.49 -16.85
N PRO A 252 21.47 34.43 -18.04
CA PRO A 252 22.30 35.53 -18.52
C PRO A 252 21.49 36.80 -18.81
N TRP A 253 20.18 36.69 -19.08
CA TRP A 253 19.29 37.82 -19.32
C TRP A 253 18.69 38.42 -18.05
N PHE A 254 19.06 37.91 -16.87
CA PHE A 254 18.57 38.40 -15.58
C PHE A 254 19.56 39.36 -14.93
N HIS A 255 19.06 40.51 -14.51
CA HIS A 255 19.85 41.59 -13.92
C HIS A 255 19.35 41.88 -12.50
N PRO A 256 19.98 41.29 -11.45
CA PRO A 256 19.47 41.32 -10.07
C PRO A 256 19.51 42.71 -9.45
N ASN A 257 20.50 43.53 -9.81
CA ASN A 257 20.77 44.83 -9.19
C ASN A 257 20.58 46.00 -10.18
N CYS A 258 20.07 45.74 -11.38
CA CYS A 258 19.86 46.77 -12.39
C CYS A 258 18.70 47.67 -11.96
N THR A 259 18.81 48.99 -12.17
CA THR A 259 17.76 50.00 -11.99
C THR A 259 16.92 50.20 -13.27
N LYS A 260 15.75 50.81 -13.16
CA LYS A 260 14.84 50.95 -14.31
C LYS A 260 15.47 51.75 -15.44
N ASN A 261 16.26 52.77 -15.09
CA ASN A 261 16.93 53.64 -16.07
C ASN A 261 18.10 52.91 -16.73
N GLU A 262 18.89 52.16 -15.96
CA GLU A 262 19.96 51.32 -16.52
C GLU A 262 19.40 50.26 -17.48
N ALA A 263 18.29 49.61 -17.12
CA ALA A 263 17.64 48.64 -18.01
C ALA A 263 17.24 49.27 -19.34
N VAL A 264 16.73 50.51 -19.30
CA VAL A 264 16.37 51.28 -20.49
C VAL A 264 17.61 51.57 -21.34
N ASP A 265 18.67 52.09 -20.74
CA ASP A 265 19.90 52.43 -21.45
C ASP A 265 20.55 51.20 -22.10
N MET A 266 20.55 50.06 -21.41
CA MET A 266 21.08 48.81 -21.94
C MET A 266 20.28 48.31 -23.15
N LEU A 267 18.95 48.42 -23.12
CA LEU A 267 18.08 48.02 -24.24
C LEU A 267 18.18 48.96 -25.45
N VAL A 268 18.31 50.26 -25.21
CA VAL A 268 18.55 51.23 -26.30
C VAL A 268 19.86 50.91 -27.00
N LYS A 269 20.93 50.63 -26.24
CA LYS A 269 22.23 50.22 -26.80
C LYS A 269 22.17 48.89 -27.55
N ALA A 270 21.35 47.94 -27.07
CA ALA A 270 21.23 46.62 -27.68
C ALA A 270 20.35 46.59 -28.95
N GLY A 271 19.48 47.59 -29.14
CA GLY A 271 18.64 47.74 -30.34
C GLY A 271 17.30 46.96 -30.29
N PRO A 272 16.41 47.15 -31.28
CA PRO A 272 15.06 46.56 -31.29
C PRO A 272 15.07 45.03 -31.25
N GLY A 273 14.08 44.44 -30.58
CA GLY A 273 14.00 43.00 -30.34
C GLY A 273 14.79 42.53 -29.11
N SER A 274 15.54 43.43 -28.45
CA SER A 274 16.27 43.11 -27.23
C SER A 274 15.39 43.06 -25.98
N PHE A 275 15.73 42.21 -25.01
CA PHE A 275 15.00 42.11 -23.74
C PHE A 275 15.91 41.81 -22.54
N LEU A 276 15.42 42.13 -21.34
CA LEU A 276 16.02 41.71 -20.06
C LEU A 276 14.96 41.59 -18.97
N VAL A 277 15.27 40.84 -17.92
CA VAL A 277 14.42 40.71 -16.74
C VAL A 277 15.17 41.16 -15.49
N ARG A 278 14.44 41.77 -14.57
CA ARG A 278 14.97 42.27 -13.30
C ARG A 278 13.91 42.22 -12.19
N PRO A 279 14.29 42.27 -10.90
CA PRO A 279 13.35 42.45 -9.80
C PRO A 279 12.51 43.73 -9.97
N SER A 280 11.25 43.72 -9.53
CA SER A 280 10.36 44.86 -9.61
C SER A 280 10.64 45.87 -8.49
N ASP A 281 10.85 47.15 -8.85
CA ASP A 281 11.01 48.25 -7.87
C ASP A 281 9.71 48.52 -7.09
N ASN A 282 8.56 48.33 -7.75
CA ASN A 282 7.25 48.74 -7.23
C ASN A 282 6.48 47.60 -6.54
N SER A 283 6.97 46.37 -6.65
CA SER A 283 6.27 45.18 -6.14
C SER A 283 7.31 44.17 -5.65
N PRO A 284 7.71 44.26 -4.36
CA PRO A 284 8.71 43.36 -3.79
C PRO A 284 8.35 41.89 -4.02
N GLY A 285 9.30 41.12 -4.57
CA GLY A 285 9.11 39.70 -4.90
C GLY A 285 8.63 39.41 -6.33
N ASP A 286 8.10 40.40 -7.05
CA ASP A 286 7.75 40.30 -8.47
C ASP A 286 8.92 40.69 -9.37
N TYR A 287 8.79 40.40 -10.67
CA TYR A 287 9.78 40.73 -11.68
C TYR A 287 9.18 41.60 -12.78
N SER A 288 10.06 42.30 -13.50
CA SER A 288 9.71 43.11 -14.65
C SER A 288 10.53 42.67 -15.86
N LEU A 289 9.85 42.25 -16.92
CA LEU A 289 10.43 42.00 -18.24
C LEU A 289 10.38 43.31 -19.04
N PHE A 290 11.55 43.78 -19.46
CA PHE A 290 11.69 44.94 -20.33
C PHE A 290 11.99 44.44 -21.74
N PHE A 291 11.27 44.96 -22.73
CA PHE A 291 11.38 44.53 -24.12
C PHE A 291 11.35 45.74 -25.07
N HIS A 292 12.31 45.80 -25.99
CA HIS A 292 12.46 46.90 -26.94
C HIS A 292 11.72 46.60 -28.25
N ILE A 293 10.62 47.32 -28.50
CA ILE A 293 9.74 47.16 -29.67
C ILE A 293 9.58 48.50 -30.37
N ASN A 294 9.75 48.55 -31.70
CA ASN A 294 9.48 49.74 -32.52
C ASN A 294 10.09 51.04 -31.97
N ASN A 295 11.34 50.96 -31.52
CA ASN A 295 12.09 52.05 -30.91
C ASN A 295 11.50 52.59 -29.58
N GLN A 296 10.67 51.78 -28.91
CA GLN A 296 10.09 52.05 -27.59
C GLN A 296 10.32 50.86 -26.65
N ILE A 297 10.50 51.13 -25.36
CA ILE A 297 10.69 50.07 -24.35
C ILE A 297 9.38 49.84 -23.61
N GLN A 298 8.84 48.64 -23.78
CA GLN A 298 7.67 48.17 -23.05
C GLN A 298 8.09 47.36 -21.84
N ARG A 299 7.27 47.45 -20.78
CA ARG A 299 7.49 46.79 -19.50
C ARG A 299 6.32 45.87 -19.20
N PHE A 300 6.62 44.61 -18.94
CA PHE A 300 5.64 43.60 -18.58
C PHE A 300 5.90 43.12 -17.15
N ARG A 301 4.85 43.10 -16.33
CA ARG A 301 4.92 42.57 -14.97
C ARG A 301 4.85 41.05 -15.02
N ILE A 302 5.74 40.41 -14.27
CA ILE A 302 5.71 38.97 -13.97
C ILE A 302 5.46 38.83 -12.48
N GLU A 303 4.28 38.36 -12.11
CA GLU A 303 3.89 38.17 -10.71
C GLU A 303 4.43 36.85 -10.18
N LYS A 304 5.02 36.84 -8.98
CA LYS A 304 5.45 35.60 -8.31
C LYS A 304 4.39 35.16 -7.30
N LYS A 305 3.77 33.99 -7.52
CA LYS A 305 2.81 33.37 -6.59
C LYS A 305 3.31 32.00 -6.14
N GLY A 306 3.88 31.96 -4.93
CA GLY A 306 4.51 30.74 -4.39
C GLY A 306 5.69 30.30 -5.26
N VAL A 307 5.62 29.10 -5.81
CA VAL A 307 6.64 28.52 -6.71
C VAL A 307 6.38 28.81 -8.20
N ARG A 308 5.28 29.51 -8.54
CA ARG A 308 4.88 29.75 -9.93
C ARG A 308 4.99 31.24 -10.30
N TYR A 309 5.13 31.48 -11.59
CA TYR A 309 5.24 32.81 -12.19
C TYR A 309 4.01 33.06 -13.07
N LEU A 310 3.39 34.24 -12.96
CA LEU A 310 2.21 34.62 -13.74
C LEU A 310 2.52 35.80 -14.65
N MET A 311 2.13 35.67 -15.91
CA MET A 311 2.25 36.74 -16.89
C MET A 311 1.16 36.58 -17.96
N GLY A 312 0.41 37.65 -18.24
CA GLY A 312 -0.63 37.66 -19.27
C GLY A 312 -1.74 36.63 -19.05
N GLY A 313 -2.14 36.38 -17.80
CA GLY A 313 -3.16 35.38 -17.44
C GLY A 313 -2.70 33.92 -17.51
N ARG A 314 -1.42 33.66 -17.81
CA ARG A 314 -0.81 32.33 -17.88
C ARG A 314 0.07 32.07 -16.66
N THR A 315 0.28 30.80 -16.35
CA THR A 315 1.11 30.34 -15.22
C THR A 315 2.31 29.54 -15.73
N PHE A 316 3.48 29.75 -15.14
CA PHE A 316 4.76 29.18 -15.55
C PHE A 316 5.55 28.65 -14.34
N GLU A 317 6.43 27.66 -14.57
CA GLU A 317 7.23 27.01 -13.53
C GLU A 317 8.49 27.80 -13.14
N CYS A 318 9.11 28.49 -14.09
CA CYS A 318 10.27 29.36 -13.86
C CYS A 318 10.25 30.57 -14.81
N LEU A 319 11.08 31.59 -14.56
CA LEU A 319 11.18 32.76 -15.45
C LEU A 319 11.65 32.36 -16.87
N ASP A 320 12.51 31.35 -17.01
CA ASP A 320 12.95 30.90 -18.34
C ASP A 320 11.81 30.30 -19.16
N ALA A 321 10.84 29.65 -18.51
CA ALA A 321 9.63 29.19 -19.18
C ALA A 321 8.78 30.35 -19.71
N VAL A 322 8.70 31.48 -18.98
CA VAL A 322 8.07 32.72 -19.45
C VAL A 322 8.80 33.23 -20.70
N ILE A 323 10.13 33.34 -20.63
CA ILE A 323 10.94 33.85 -21.73
C ILE A 323 10.86 32.94 -22.96
N ASN A 324 11.03 31.63 -22.80
CA ASN A 324 10.96 30.68 -23.92
C ASN A 324 9.58 30.63 -24.57
N ARG A 325 8.50 30.85 -23.81
CA ARG A 325 7.15 31.00 -24.36
C ARG A 325 7.08 32.20 -25.30
N TYR A 326 7.48 33.38 -24.83
CA TYR A 326 7.39 34.62 -25.60
C TYR A 326 8.51 34.83 -26.61
N ARG A 327 9.52 33.95 -26.65
CA ARG A 327 10.43 33.80 -27.79
C ARG A 327 9.75 33.10 -28.98
N LYS A 328 8.85 32.17 -28.72
CA LYS A 328 8.14 31.37 -29.74
C LYS A 328 6.80 31.99 -30.14
N GLU A 329 6.11 32.60 -29.17
CA GLU A 329 4.82 33.25 -29.37
C GLU A 329 4.94 34.76 -29.27
N GLN A 330 4.00 35.45 -29.90
CA GLN A 330 3.92 36.90 -29.84
C GLN A 330 3.59 37.35 -28.40
N ILE A 331 4.41 38.25 -27.87
CA ILE A 331 4.15 38.94 -26.58
C ILE A 331 3.29 40.18 -26.79
N VAL A 332 3.48 40.83 -27.95
CA VAL A 332 2.70 41.94 -28.48
C VAL A 332 2.45 41.61 -29.96
N GLU A 333 1.34 42.07 -30.52
CA GLU A 333 0.97 41.79 -31.92
C GLU A 333 2.16 42.02 -32.88
N GLY A 334 2.55 40.97 -33.60
CA GLY A 334 3.66 41.00 -34.55
C GLY A 334 5.07 40.91 -33.96
N HIS A 335 5.25 40.86 -32.63
CA HIS A 335 6.57 40.86 -31.98
C HIS A 335 6.76 39.73 -30.96
N SER A 336 7.90 39.06 -31.04
CA SER A 336 8.39 38.05 -30.10
C SER A 336 9.73 38.47 -29.50
N LEU A 337 10.09 37.91 -28.34
CA LEU A 337 11.39 38.15 -27.71
C LEU A 337 12.50 37.57 -28.60
N ASN A 338 13.48 38.40 -28.98
CA ASN A 338 14.58 37.96 -29.85
C ASN A 338 15.89 37.84 -29.07
N HIS A 339 16.53 38.97 -28.75
CA HIS A 339 17.92 38.99 -28.30
C HIS A 339 18.01 39.31 -26.79
N PRO A 340 18.58 38.43 -25.95
CA PRO A 340 18.78 38.75 -24.54
C PRO A 340 19.90 39.79 -24.36
N VAL A 341 19.68 40.78 -23.50
CA VAL A 341 20.78 41.63 -22.98
C VAL A 341 21.48 40.86 -21.88
N VAL A 342 22.72 40.48 -22.12
CA VAL A 342 23.50 39.65 -21.20
C VAL A 342 24.05 40.49 -20.04
N ASN A 343 23.85 40.01 -18.82
CA ASN A 343 24.49 40.52 -17.62
C ASN A 343 25.94 39.98 -17.56
N GLY A 344 26.92 40.87 -17.71
CA GLY A 344 28.35 40.52 -17.76
C GLY A 344 28.94 40.01 -16.43
N ILE A 345 28.14 39.97 -15.36
CA ILE A 345 28.53 39.45 -14.05
C ILE A 345 27.98 38.02 -13.93
N GLN A 346 28.63 37.05 -14.57
CA GLN A 346 28.67 35.72 -13.95
C GLN A 346 29.62 35.84 -12.75
N PRO A 347 29.28 35.35 -11.54
CA PRO A 347 30.26 35.32 -10.47
C PRO A 347 31.44 34.45 -10.92
N GLU A 348 32.53 35.10 -11.32
CA GLU A 348 33.81 34.44 -11.52
C GLU A 348 34.28 33.95 -10.14
N PHE A 349 33.92 32.72 -9.79
CA PHE A 349 34.63 31.97 -8.75
C PHE A 349 36.03 31.66 -9.30
N ASN A 350 36.90 32.65 -9.17
CA ASN A 350 38.23 32.71 -9.74
C ASN A 350 39.21 31.95 -8.82
N GLN A 351 39.34 30.64 -9.04
CA GLN A 351 40.38 29.79 -8.44
C GLN A 351 40.70 28.59 -9.37
N GLN A 352 41.15 28.87 -10.59
CA GLN A 352 41.36 27.83 -11.62
C GLN A 352 42.41 26.76 -11.28
N TYR A 353 43.41 27.05 -10.44
CA TYR A 353 44.53 26.12 -10.20
C TYR A 353 44.35 25.17 -8.98
N VAL A 354 43.48 25.51 -8.02
CA VAL A 354 43.17 24.66 -6.85
C VAL A 354 42.02 23.70 -7.15
N VAL A 355 41.12 24.09 -8.07
CA VAL A 355 39.92 23.34 -8.42
C VAL A 355 40.21 22.07 -9.22
N GLU A 356 41.27 21.99 -10.03
CA GLU A 356 41.54 20.79 -10.84
C GLU A 356 41.91 19.55 -10.00
N LYS A 357 42.82 19.68 -9.03
CA LYS A 357 43.16 18.57 -8.10
C LYS A 357 42.00 18.22 -7.16
N ALA A 358 41.22 19.22 -6.75
CA ALA A 358 40.01 19.00 -5.95
C ALA A 358 38.93 18.27 -6.77
N ALA A 359 38.75 18.64 -8.05
CA ALA A 359 37.78 18.04 -8.95
C ALA A 359 38.09 16.55 -9.21
N GLU A 360 39.35 16.19 -9.46
CA GLU A 360 39.74 14.78 -9.62
C GLU A 360 39.41 13.95 -8.38
N LYS A 361 39.66 14.48 -7.19
CA LYS A 361 39.31 13.84 -5.92
C LYS A 361 37.79 13.70 -5.77
N ILE A 362 37.03 14.76 -6.07
CA ILE A 362 35.56 14.74 -5.99
C ILE A 362 34.97 13.70 -6.96
N TYR A 363 35.45 13.64 -8.22
CA TYR A 363 34.98 12.62 -9.17
C TYR A 363 35.44 11.20 -8.80
N ALA A 364 36.61 11.04 -8.16
CA ALA A 364 37.04 9.75 -7.62
C ALA A 364 36.12 9.30 -6.49
N THR A 365 35.83 10.18 -5.52
CA THR A 365 34.87 9.91 -4.43
C THR A 365 33.47 9.63 -5.00
N LEU A 366 33.02 10.37 -6.02
CA LEU A 366 31.76 10.09 -6.70
C LEU A 366 31.72 8.67 -7.31
N ARG A 367 32.81 8.24 -7.97
CA ARG A 367 32.90 6.87 -8.51
C ARG A 367 32.83 5.82 -7.40
N GLU A 368 33.57 6.02 -6.30
CA GLU A 368 33.54 5.14 -5.13
C GLU A 368 32.17 5.09 -4.45
N CYS A 369 31.52 6.24 -4.25
CA CYS A 369 30.16 6.34 -3.71
C CYS A 369 29.14 5.68 -4.64
N ARG A 370 29.34 5.74 -5.96
CA ARG A 370 28.47 5.10 -6.93
C ARG A 370 28.57 3.58 -6.92
N ASP A 371 29.76 3.03 -6.70
CA ASP A 371 29.93 1.58 -6.48
C ASP A 371 29.29 1.12 -5.16
N GLN A 372 28.98 2.06 -4.25
CA GLN A 372 28.21 1.82 -3.03
C GLN A 372 26.69 1.98 -3.23
N ILE A 373 26.25 2.68 -4.27
CA ILE A 373 24.84 2.96 -4.56
C ILE A 373 24.33 2.04 -5.67
N GLY A 374 23.73 0.97 -5.21
CA GLY A 374 22.73 0.21 -5.94
C GLY A 374 21.69 -0.28 -4.96
N LEU A 375 20.54 -0.75 -5.46
CA LEU A 375 19.52 -1.42 -4.63
C LEU A 375 20.12 -2.52 -3.73
N LYS A 376 21.31 -3.04 -4.03
CA LYS A 376 22.04 -4.02 -3.19
C LYS A 376 22.55 -3.49 -1.84
N LYS A 377 22.52 -2.18 -1.55
CA LYS A 377 22.98 -1.61 -0.26
C LYS A 377 22.06 -0.53 0.33
N ILE A 378 20.81 -0.39 -0.13
CA ILE A 378 19.83 0.41 0.64
C ILE A 378 19.76 -0.22 2.04
N LYS A 379 20.10 0.58 3.06
CA LYS A 379 20.10 0.11 4.45
C LYS A 379 18.72 -0.45 4.79
N GLY A 380 18.71 -1.65 5.37
CA GLY A 380 17.47 -2.27 5.81
C GLY A 380 16.75 -3.14 4.78
N ILE A 381 17.29 -3.39 3.58
CA ILE A 381 16.67 -4.37 2.68
C ILE A 381 16.68 -5.76 3.31
N LYS A 382 15.50 -6.37 3.40
CA LYS A 382 15.29 -7.73 3.89
C LYS A 382 15.16 -8.73 2.75
N HIS A 383 14.56 -8.32 1.64
CA HIS A 383 14.35 -9.15 0.46
C HIS A 383 14.19 -8.27 -0.79
N HIS A 384 14.61 -8.76 -1.96
CA HIS A 384 14.46 -8.02 -3.21
C HIS A 384 14.39 -8.97 -4.40
N GLY A 385 13.77 -8.54 -5.50
CA GLY A 385 13.64 -9.37 -6.70
C GLY A 385 12.59 -8.87 -7.66
N HIS A 386 12.37 -9.60 -8.75
CA HIS A 386 11.35 -9.24 -9.73
C HIS A 386 9.99 -9.85 -9.37
N LEU A 387 8.95 -9.02 -9.39
CA LEU A 387 7.55 -9.46 -9.31
C LEU A 387 6.77 -8.83 -10.46
N ASN A 388 5.68 -9.48 -10.86
CA ASN A 388 4.73 -8.91 -11.79
C ASN A 388 3.63 -8.18 -10.99
N LYS A 389 3.52 -6.87 -11.16
CA LYS A 389 2.40 -6.08 -10.61
C LYS A 389 1.31 -5.94 -11.65
N LYS A 390 0.06 -6.17 -11.25
CA LYS A 390 -1.10 -5.81 -12.10
C LYS A 390 -1.25 -4.29 -12.14
N SER A 391 -1.49 -3.76 -13.33
CA SER A 391 -1.76 -2.33 -13.53
C SER A 391 -3.15 -1.97 -13.01
N ASP A 392 -3.26 -0.78 -12.43
CA ASP A 392 -4.53 -0.26 -11.93
C ASP A 392 -5.36 0.38 -13.06
N LYS A 393 -4.68 0.81 -14.15
CA LYS A 393 -5.31 1.42 -15.33
C LYS A 393 -5.60 0.43 -16.45
N THR A 394 -4.94 -0.72 -16.44
CA THR A 394 -5.01 -1.72 -17.52
C THR A 394 -5.04 -3.11 -16.91
N THR A 395 -5.66 -4.08 -17.59
CA THR A 395 -5.64 -5.48 -17.14
C THR A 395 -4.28 -6.17 -17.32
N LYS A 396 -3.24 -5.43 -17.74
CA LYS A 396 -1.91 -5.95 -18.02
C LYS A 396 -1.07 -6.07 -16.75
N TRP A 397 -0.20 -7.08 -16.75
CA TRP A 397 0.82 -7.27 -15.73
C TRP A 397 2.14 -6.68 -16.22
N LYS A 398 2.85 -5.94 -15.35
CA LYS A 398 4.17 -5.39 -15.64
C LYS A 398 5.19 -5.98 -14.66
N GLN A 399 6.29 -6.50 -15.19
CA GLN A 399 7.43 -6.89 -14.39
C GLN A 399 8.13 -5.65 -13.86
N LEU A 400 8.33 -5.60 -12.55
CA LEU A 400 9.01 -4.52 -11.85
C LEU A 400 9.99 -5.12 -10.85
N TYR A 401 10.97 -4.34 -10.43
CA TYR A 401 11.91 -4.75 -9.40
C TYR A 401 11.37 -4.28 -8.04
N PHE A 402 11.23 -5.18 -7.09
CA PHE A 402 10.72 -4.92 -5.75
C PHE A 402 11.83 -5.03 -4.71
N ALA A 403 11.77 -4.19 -3.70
CA ALA A 403 12.65 -4.24 -2.53
C ALA A 403 11.83 -4.04 -1.25
N LEU A 404 11.90 -5.03 -0.36
CA LEU A 404 11.36 -4.97 0.98
C LEU A 404 12.38 -4.29 1.89
N ILE A 405 12.07 -3.09 2.34
CA ILE A 405 12.94 -2.25 3.17
C ILE A 405 12.35 -2.20 4.59
N ASN A 406 13.17 -2.54 5.58
CA ASN A 406 12.87 -2.38 7.00
C ASN A 406 14.06 -1.71 7.69
N ASP A 407 13.90 -0.43 8.05
CA ASP A 407 14.92 0.39 8.71
C ASP A 407 14.81 0.37 10.26
N GLY A 408 13.92 -0.46 10.81
CA GLY A 408 13.58 -0.54 12.23
C GLY A 408 12.45 0.41 12.67
N SER A 409 12.19 1.47 11.90
CA SER A 409 11.11 2.44 12.14
C SER A 409 9.97 2.32 11.12
N GLU A 410 10.30 1.95 9.89
CA GLU A 410 9.40 1.83 8.76
C GLU A 410 9.64 0.50 8.06
N THR A 411 8.53 -0.13 7.66
CA THR A 411 8.56 -1.34 6.86
C THR A 411 7.76 -1.11 5.59
N GLN A 412 8.45 -1.01 4.46
CA GLN A 412 7.86 -0.63 3.18
C GLN A 412 8.29 -1.61 2.09
N LEU A 413 7.38 -1.85 1.14
CA LEU A 413 7.68 -2.56 -0.09
C LEU A 413 7.72 -1.56 -1.24
N CYS A 414 8.93 -1.22 -1.69
CA CYS A 414 9.16 -0.29 -2.80
C CYS A 414 9.28 -1.06 -4.12
N PHE A 415 8.80 -0.47 -5.21
CA PHE A 415 8.95 -1.04 -6.54
C PHE A 415 9.46 -0.02 -7.57
N TYR A 416 10.28 -0.51 -8.49
CA TYR A 416 11.08 0.27 -9.42
C TYR A 416 10.91 -0.27 -10.84
N ASP A 417 11.07 0.59 -11.85
CA ASP A 417 11.07 0.13 -13.24
C ASP A 417 12.29 -0.77 -13.53
N ASN A 418 13.43 -0.54 -12.86
CA ASN A 418 14.62 -1.40 -12.93
C ASN A 418 15.51 -1.21 -11.67
N PRO A 419 16.46 -2.11 -11.38
CA PRO A 419 17.25 -2.05 -10.15
C PRO A 419 18.34 -0.96 -10.08
N LYS A 420 18.54 -0.16 -11.13
CA LYS A 420 19.46 0.98 -11.13
C LYS A 420 18.79 2.30 -10.73
N LYS A 421 17.45 2.32 -10.71
CA LYS A 421 16.67 3.48 -10.28
C LYS A 421 16.69 3.62 -8.77
N THR A 422 16.80 4.85 -8.28
CA THR A 422 16.75 5.19 -6.87
C THR A 422 15.39 5.74 -6.48
N LYS A 423 14.72 6.44 -7.42
CA LYS A 423 13.32 6.85 -7.24
C LYS A 423 12.39 5.66 -7.44
N PRO A 424 11.64 5.23 -6.41
CA PRO A 424 10.63 4.20 -6.58
C PRO A 424 9.50 4.73 -7.45
N LYS A 425 8.92 3.84 -8.23
CA LYS A 425 7.68 4.11 -8.97
C LYS A 425 6.48 4.19 -8.03
N GLY A 426 6.57 3.50 -6.91
CA GLY A 426 5.65 3.56 -5.79
C GLY A 426 6.15 2.71 -4.64
N LEU A 427 5.48 2.84 -3.50
CA LEU A 427 5.76 2.08 -2.28
C LEU A 427 4.44 1.66 -1.64
N ILE A 428 4.51 0.61 -0.82
CA ILE A 428 3.40 0.09 -0.02
C ILE A 428 3.86 0.09 1.44
N ASP A 429 3.09 0.72 2.33
CA ASP A 429 3.38 0.69 3.77
C ASP A 429 2.88 -0.63 4.38
N LEU A 430 3.80 -1.51 4.75
CA LEU A 430 3.45 -2.82 5.28
C LEU A 430 3.02 -2.77 6.76
N SER A 431 3.22 -1.66 7.46
CA SER A 431 2.82 -1.52 8.87
C SER A 431 1.29 -1.51 9.06
N CYS A 432 0.56 -1.23 7.98
CA CYS A 432 -0.90 -1.22 7.93
C CYS A 432 -1.45 -2.07 6.77
N ALA A 433 -0.64 -3.01 6.26
CA ALA A 433 -1.04 -3.90 5.18
C ALA A 433 -1.19 -5.34 5.64
N TYR A 434 -2.09 -6.04 4.97
CA TYR A 434 -2.39 -7.45 5.17
C TYR A 434 -2.06 -8.22 3.89
N LEU A 435 -1.41 -9.36 4.05
CA LEU A 435 -1.12 -10.25 2.94
C LEU A 435 -2.25 -11.27 2.78
N TYR A 436 -2.88 -11.28 1.61
CA TYR A 436 -3.89 -12.27 1.26
C TYR A 436 -3.34 -13.19 0.17
N GLN A 437 -3.52 -14.50 0.36
CA GLN A 437 -3.30 -15.47 -0.70
C GLN A 437 -4.42 -15.33 -1.74
N CYS A 438 -4.08 -15.51 -3.02
CA CYS A 438 -5.06 -15.52 -4.10
C CYS A 438 -5.11 -16.93 -4.70
N HIS A 439 -6.30 -17.48 -4.86
CA HIS A 439 -6.48 -18.70 -5.62
C HIS A 439 -6.19 -18.44 -7.11
N ASP A 440 -5.54 -19.39 -7.77
CA ASP A 440 -5.13 -19.29 -9.19
C ASP A 440 -6.30 -18.94 -10.11
N SER A 441 -7.52 -19.35 -9.74
CA SER A 441 -8.76 -19.02 -10.45
C SER A 441 -9.00 -17.52 -10.63
N LEU A 442 -8.57 -16.67 -9.69
CA LEU A 442 -8.93 -15.24 -9.66
C LEU A 442 -8.39 -14.52 -10.89
N TRP A 443 -7.13 -14.80 -11.23
CA TRP A 443 -6.42 -14.19 -12.35
C TRP A 443 -6.08 -15.16 -13.47
N GLU A 444 -6.50 -16.41 -13.35
CA GLU A 444 -6.12 -17.51 -14.26
C GLU A 444 -4.59 -17.62 -14.38
N ARG A 445 -3.91 -17.43 -13.24
CA ARG A 445 -2.46 -17.34 -13.17
C ARG A 445 -1.94 -17.87 -11.83
N PRO A 446 -0.93 -18.76 -11.83
CA PRO A 446 -0.38 -19.30 -10.61
C PRO A 446 0.45 -18.26 -9.84
N TYR A 447 0.70 -18.55 -8.56
CA TYR A 447 1.61 -17.77 -7.71
C TYR A 447 1.20 -16.31 -7.53
N CYS A 448 -0.10 -16.04 -7.61
CA CYS A 448 -0.66 -14.73 -7.35
C CYS A 448 -0.91 -14.53 -5.86
N PHE A 449 -0.66 -13.33 -5.39
CA PHE A 449 -1.00 -12.88 -4.04
C PHE A 449 -1.33 -11.40 -4.06
N GLN A 450 -1.95 -10.90 -2.99
CA GLN A 450 -2.32 -9.50 -2.92
C GLN A 450 -1.97 -8.91 -1.55
N ILE A 451 -1.56 -7.65 -1.58
CA ILE A 451 -1.29 -6.85 -0.39
C ILE A 451 -2.39 -5.82 -0.28
N VAL A 452 -3.12 -5.84 0.84
CA VAL A 452 -4.24 -4.96 1.12
C VAL A 452 -3.81 -3.98 2.21
N GLU A 453 -3.51 -2.76 1.81
CA GLU A 453 -3.10 -1.67 2.71
C GLU A 453 -4.36 -0.94 3.21
N ARG A 454 -4.52 -0.88 4.54
CA ARG A 454 -5.66 -0.27 5.24
C ARG A 454 -5.16 0.89 6.12
N ALA A 455 -4.39 1.79 5.53
CA ALA A 455 -3.75 2.90 6.21
C ALA A 455 -4.76 3.95 6.73
N LEU A 456 -5.91 4.09 6.07
CA LEU A 456 -6.99 4.98 6.47
C LEU A 456 -8.27 4.15 6.72
N PRO A 457 -9.09 4.46 7.74
CA PRO A 457 -10.22 3.61 8.17
C PRO A 457 -11.25 3.27 7.10
N CYS A 458 -11.31 4.04 6.00
CA CYS A 458 -12.31 3.88 4.93
C CYS A 458 -11.69 3.67 3.55
N LEU A 459 -10.37 3.50 3.47
CA LEU A 459 -9.67 3.30 2.22
C LEU A 459 -8.79 2.06 2.33
N ALA A 460 -9.10 1.08 1.48
CA ALA A 460 -8.25 -0.08 1.26
C ALA A 460 -7.64 0.02 -0.14
N THR A 461 -6.30 -0.01 -0.23
CA THR A 461 -5.57 -0.10 -1.49
C THR A 461 -5.13 -1.54 -1.68
N VAL A 462 -5.61 -2.19 -2.75
CA VAL A 462 -5.24 -3.57 -3.08
C VAL A 462 -4.19 -3.58 -4.17
N THR A 463 -3.02 -4.15 -3.87
CA THR A 463 -1.96 -4.39 -4.85
C THR A 463 -1.88 -5.87 -5.19
N TYR A 464 -2.17 -6.22 -6.44
CA TYR A 464 -2.06 -7.59 -6.95
C TYR A 464 -0.67 -7.86 -7.52
N LEU A 465 -0.05 -8.94 -7.03
CA LEU A 465 1.31 -9.36 -7.35
C LEU A 465 1.33 -10.82 -7.81
N CYS A 466 2.31 -11.16 -8.64
CA CYS A 466 2.53 -12.51 -9.12
C CYS A 466 4.04 -12.79 -9.20
N ALA A 467 4.47 -13.89 -8.58
CA ALA A 467 5.86 -14.34 -8.63
C ALA A 467 6.13 -15.14 -9.92
N PRO A 468 7.37 -15.11 -10.43
CA PRO A 468 7.73 -15.82 -11.68
C PRO A 468 7.82 -17.35 -11.52
N SER A 469 8.01 -17.85 -10.31
CA SER A 469 8.15 -19.27 -9.99
C SER A 469 7.63 -19.59 -8.59
N GLN A 470 7.38 -20.88 -8.30
CA GLN A 470 6.96 -21.35 -6.98
C GLN A 470 8.00 -21.04 -5.90
N GLU A 471 9.28 -21.23 -6.18
CA GLU A 471 10.36 -20.91 -5.24
C GLU A 471 10.35 -19.43 -4.88
N SER A 472 10.28 -18.55 -5.90
CA SER A 472 10.20 -17.11 -5.68
C SER A 472 8.93 -16.71 -4.93
N TYR A 473 7.79 -17.36 -5.21
CA TYR A 473 6.55 -17.15 -4.45
C TYR A 473 6.75 -17.43 -2.96
N VAL A 474 7.29 -18.61 -2.62
CA VAL A 474 7.50 -19.00 -1.22
C VAL A 474 8.45 -18.03 -0.51
N GLU A 475 9.55 -17.63 -1.16
CA GLU A 475 10.49 -16.64 -0.61
C GLU A 475 9.83 -15.28 -0.32
N TRP A 476 9.06 -14.76 -1.27
CA TRP A 476 8.34 -13.49 -1.12
C TRP A 476 7.28 -13.56 -0.03
N ILE A 477 6.48 -14.62 -0.03
CA ILE A 477 5.42 -14.82 0.96
C ILE A 477 6.03 -14.90 2.37
N ASN A 478 7.10 -15.67 2.57
CA ASN A 478 7.76 -15.78 3.87
C ASN A 478 8.36 -14.44 4.33
N SER A 479 8.96 -13.69 3.40
CA SER A 479 9.56 -12.39 3.69
C SER A 479 8.52 -11.33 4.05
N LEU A 480 7.37 -11.32 3.35
CA LEU A 480 6.30 -10.34 3.54
C LEU A 480 5.42 -10.67 4.75
N LYS A 481 5.10 -11.95 5.00
CA LYS A 481 4.27 -12.38 6.14
C LYS A 481 4.81 -11.88 7.47
N ALA A 482 6.13 -11.94 7.66
CA ALA A 482 6.79 -11.46 8.88
C ALA A 482 6.67 -9.94 9.10
N GLN A 483 6.29 -9.19 8.07
CA GLN A 483 6.24 -7.73 8.08
C GLN A 483 4.80 -7.18 8.15
N CYS A 484 3.82 -7.88 7.58
CA CYS A 484 2.40 -7.50 7.51
C CYS A 484 1.60 -7.75 8.82
N ASP A 485 2.24 -7.60 9.98
CA ASP A 485 1.62 -7.85 11.28
C ASP A 485 1.00 -6.55 11.82
N SER A 486 -0.33 -6.48 11.85
CA SER A 486 -1.09 -5.33 12.35
C SER A 486 -0.66 -4.93 13.77
N GLN A 487 -0.62 -3.62 14.06
CA GLN A 487 -0.39 -3.10 15.41
C GLN A 487 -1.43 -3.65 16.42
N LEU A 488 -2.65 -3.96 15.97
CA LEU A 488 -3.68 -4.62 16.78
C LEU A 488 -3.34 -6.08 17.09
N SER A 489 -2.85 -6.84 16.10
CA SER A 489 -2.35 -8.22 16.27
C SER A 489 -1.19 -8.26 17.29
N ARG A 490 -0.25 -7.31 17.20
CA ARG A 490 0.89 -7.21 18.15
C ARG A 490 0.45 -6.98 19.59
N ALA A 491 -0.61 -6.22 19.81
CA ALA A 491 -1.14 -5.96 21.16
C ALA A 491 -1.90 -7.18 21.74
N GLN A 492 -2.43 -8.06 20.89
CA GLN A 492 -3.19 -9.24 21.29
C GLN A 492 -2.33 -10.51 21.48
N LYS A 493 -1.06 -10.52 21.03
CA LYS A 493 -0.13 -11.64 21.24
C LYS A 493 0.20 -11.82 22.72
N LYS A 494 -0.62 -12.61 23.42
CA LYS A 494 -0.44 -12.99 24.84
C LYS A 494 0.83 -13.83 25.10
N VAL A 495 1.40 -14.48 24.08
CA VAL A 495 2.61 -15.31 24.19
C VAL A 495 3.49 -15.15 22.94
N SER A 496 4.75 -14.73 23.10
CA SER A 496 5.65 -14.30 22.03
C SER A 496 6.21 -15.43 21.13
N ARG A 497 5.86 -16.70 21.38
CA ARG A 497 6.39 -17.87 20.64
C ARG A 497 5.34 -18.67 19.86
N LEU A 498 4.06 -18.30 19.92
CA LEU A 498 2.99 -19.00 19.20
C LEU A 498 2.72 -18.34 17.85
N ARG A 499 2.48 -19.15 16.81
CA ARG A 499 2.03 -18.70 15.48
C ARG A 499 0.54 -18.99 15.34
N GLU A 500 -0.24 -17.98 15.02
CA GLU A 500 -1.65 -18.17 14.64
C GLU A 500 -1.73 -18.73 13.22
N LEU A 501 -2.48 -19.82 13.04
CA LEU A 501 -2.80 -20.42 11.76
C LEU A 501 -4.30 -20.32 11.56
N ARG A 502 -4.70 -19.57 10.53
CA ARG A 502 -6.09 -19.50 10.08
C ARG A 502 -6.16 -20.05 8.66
N CYS A 503 -6.94 -21.10 8.44
CA CYS A 503 -7.11 -21.75 7.14
C CYS A 503 -8.59 -21.94 6.85
N LEU A 504 -9.02 -21.60 5.64
CA LEU A 504 -10.36 -21.87 5.15
C LEU A 504 -10.28 -22.78 3.93
N ASN A 505 -10.79 -23.99 4.04
CA ASN A 505 -11.09 -24.84 2.89
C ASN A 505 -12.57 -24.65 2.53
N LEU A 506 -12.83 -24.09 1.35
CA LEU A 506 -14.17 -23.83 0.81
C LEU A 506 -14.37 -24.63 -0.46
N HIS A 507 -15.43 -25.42 -0.53
CA HIS A 507 -15.89 -26.06 -1.75
C HIS A 507 -17.22 -25.46 -2.17
N VAL A 508 -17.25 -24.91 -3.37
CA VAL A 508 -18.48 -24.44 -4.00
C VAL A 508 -19.01 -25.58 -4.87
N LEU A 509 -20.04 -26.27 -4.38
CA LEU A 509 -20.53 -27.51 -4.99
C LEU A 509 -21.50 -27.21 -6.14
N GLU A 510 -22.68 -26.71 -5.80
CA GLU A 510 -23.80 -26.52 -6.73
C GLU A 510 -24.73 -25.41 -6.24
N ALA A 511 -25.50 -24.82 -7.15
CA ALA A 511 -26.63 -23.94 -6.80
C ALA A 511 -27.95 -24.54 -7.28
N HIS A 512 -29.04 -24.18 -6.61
CA HIS A 512 -30.38 -24.63 -6.94
C HIS A 512 -31.33 -23.43 -7.04
N ARG A 513 -32.29 -23.49 -7.97
CA ARG A 513 -33.31 -22.46 -8.24
C ARG A 513 -32.76 -21.08 -8.58
N LEU A 514 -31.65 -20.99 -9.31
CA LEU A 514 -31.20 -19.69 -9.80
C LEU A 514 -32.16 -19.16 -10.89
N PRO A 515 -32.54 -17.88 -10.87
CA PRO A 515 -33.46 -17.32 -11.85
C PRO A 515 -32.77 -17.18 -13.23
N PHE A 516 -32.94 -18.18 -14.10
CA PHE A 516 -32.30 -18.28 -15.43
C PHE A 516 -32.42 -17.00 -16.29
N LYS A 517 -33.55 -16.29 -16.20
CA LYS A 517 -33.77 -15.04 -16.95
C LYS A 517 -32.86 -13.89 -16.49
N LEU A 518 -32.48 -13.88 -15.22
CA LEU A 518 -31.63 -12.84 -14.62
C LEU A 518 -30.15 -13.27 -14.63
N VAL A 519 -29.89 -14.56 -14.42
CA VAL A 519 -28.54 -15.10 -14.24
C VAL A 519 -28.30 -16.31 -15.15
N PRO A 520 -28.32 -16.16 -16.50
CA PRO A 520 -28.20 -17.31 -17.41
C PRO A 520 -26.82 -18.00 -17.35
N HIS A 521 -25.77 -17.21 -17.07
CA HIS A 521 -24.38 -17.66 -17.03
C HIS A 521 -23.72 -17.31 -15.69
N PRO A 522 -24.08 -18.01 -14.59
CA PRO A 522 -23.59 -17.70 -13.27
C PRO A 522 -22.13 -18.15 -13.05
N TYR A 523 -21.41 -17.37 -12.27
CA TYR A 523 -20.22 -17.79 -11.54
C TYR A 523 -20.20 -17.13 -10.16
N CYS A 524 -19.42 -17.69 -9.24
CA CYS A 524 -19.28 -17.17 -7.89
C CYS A 524 -17.94 -16.46 -7.74
N SER A 525 -17.94 -15.28 -7.12
CA SER A 525 -16.74 -14.58 -6.64
C SER A 525 -16.61 -14.82 -5.14
N ILE A 526 -15.44 -15.26 -4.70
CA ILE A 526 -15.13 -15.54 -3.30
C ILE A 526 -14.34 -14.36 -2.74
N SER A 527 -14.81 -13.80 -1.62
CA SER A 527 -14.19 -12.65 -0.96
C SER A 527 -14.03 -12.86 0.55
N LEU A 528 -12.92 -12.39 1.11
CA LEU A 528 -12.67 -12.34 2.55
C LEU A 528 -12.65 -10.86 2.99
N ASN A 529 -13.51 -10.45 3.91
CA ASN A 529 -13.70 -9.02 4.26
C ASN A 529 -13.83 -8.11 3.03
N GLN A 530 -14.62 -8.53 2.04
CA GLN A 530 -14.80 -7.87 0.73
C GLN A 530 -13.58 -7.84 -0.20
N VAL A 531 -12.47 -8.49 0.18
CA VAL A 531 -11.31 -8.65 -0.69
C VAL A 531 -11.48 -9.92 -1.52
N LYS A 532 -11.63 -9.78 -2.84
CA LYS A 532 -11.76 -10.93 -3.78
C LYS A 532 -10.50 -11.80 -3.72
N VAL A 533 -10.65 -13.11 -3.50
CA VAL A 533 -9.56 -14.10 -3.38
C VAL A 533 -9.65 -15.24 -4.39
N GLY A 534 -10.82 -15.48 -4.97
CA GLY A 534 -11.04 -16.54 -5.95
C GLY A 534 -12.33 -16.34 -6.74
N LYS A 535 -12.51 -17.12 -7.82
CA LYS A 535 -13.77 -17.18 -8.56
C LYS A 535 -14.00 -18.59 -9.11
N THR A 536 -15.25 -19.01 -9.24
CA THR A 536 -15.56 -20.26 -9.93
C THR A 536 -15.61 -20.07 -11.46
N ARG A 537 -15.65 -21.17 -12.21
CA ARG A 537 -15.90 -21.12 -13.65
C ARG A 537 -17.35 -20.71 -13.94
N VAL A 538 -17.54 -20.11 -15.10
CA VAL A 538 -18.88 -19.76 -15.60
C VAL A 538 -19.62 -21.04 -15.98
N LYS A 539 -20.83 -21.21 -15.42
CA LYS A 539 -21.74 -22.33 -15.69
C LYS A 539 -23.05 -21.82 -16.26
N ILE A 540 -24.06 -22.68 -16.33
CA ILE A 540 -25.38 -22.38 -16.89
C ILE A 540 -26.43 -22.62 -15.80
N ALA A 541 -27.33 -21.65 -15.63
CA ALA A 541 -28.48 -21.75 -14.72
C ALA A 541 -29.57 -22.69 -15.28
N PRO A 542 -30.53 -23.18 -14.46
CA PRO A 542 -30.83 -22.81 -13.07
C PRO A 542 -30.08 -23.62 -12.00
N GLU A 543 -29.45 -24.72 -12.38
CA GLU A 543 -28.79 -25.66 -11.46
C GLU A 543 -27.31 -25.88 -11.84
N PRO A 544 -26.47 -24.84 -11.72
CA PRO A 544 -25.05 -24.98 -12.05
C PRO A 544 -24.34 -25.87 -11.01
N VAL A 545 -23.51 -26.78 -11.52
CA VAL A 545 -22.59 -27.62 -10.72
C VAL A 545 -21.15 -27.19 -11.01
N TRP A 546 -20.43 -26.79 -9.96
CA TRP A 546 -19.03 -26.36 -10.02
C TRP A 546 -18.08 -27.43 -9.51
N GLU A 547 -18.32 -27.93 -8.28
CA GLU A 547 -17.40 -28.85 -7.58
C GLU A 547 -15.97 -28.29 -7.51
N GLU A 548 -15.83 -26.99 -7.25
CA GLU A 548 -14.55 -26.29 -7.22
C GLU A 548 -14.10 -26.04 -5.77
N GLU A 549 -12.86 -26.39 -5.47
CA GLU A 549 -12.21 -26.23 -4.17
C GLU A 549 -11.33 -24.96 -4.14
N PHE A 550 -11.37 -24.27 -3.01
CA PHE A 550 -10.59 -23.08 -2.71
C PHE A 550 -9.93 -23.28 -1.35
N VAL A 551 -8.62 -23.53 -1.37
CA VAL A 551 -7.79 -23.63 -0.15
C VAL A 551 -7.15 -22.27 0.10
N LEU A 552 -7.58 -21.61 1.17
CA LEU A 552 -7.11 -20.29 1.58
C LEU A 552 -6.34 -20.42 2.89
N ASP A 553 -5.03 -20.57 2.77
CA ASP A 553 -4.11 -20.67 3.90
C ASP A 553 -3.69 -19.29 4.42
N ASP A 554 -3.39 -19.21 5.72
CA ASP A 554 -2.92 -17.99 6.41
C ASP A 554 -3.88 -16.80 6.22
N VAL A 555 -5.18 -17.03 6.44
CA VAL A 555 -6.21 -15.99 6.46
C VAL A 555 -5.86 -14.92 7.50
N PRO A 556 -5.84 -13.62 7.16
CA PRO A 556 -5.47 -12.58 8.11
C PRO A 556 -6.37 -12.55 9.37
N PRO A 557 -5.82 -12.20 10.56
CA PRO A 557 -6.60 -12.19 11.81
C PRO A 557 -7.78 -11.20 11.83
N ASP A 558 -7.72 -10.13 11.03
CA ASP A 558 -8.80 -9.15 10.90
C ASP A 558 -9.97 -9.65 10.03
N VAL A 559 -9.80 -10.78 9.32
CA VAL A 559 -10.87 -11.40 8.54
C VAL A 559 -11.89 -12.03 9.48
N VAL A 560 -13.12 -11.53 9.38
CA VAL A 560 -14.26 -11.99 10.19
C VAL A 560 -15.36 -12.60 9.32
N SER A 561 -15.42 -12.26 8.03
CA SER A 561 -16.46 -12.74 7.14
C SER A 561 -15.94 -13.29 5.81
N LEU A 562 -16.62 -14.34 5.35
CA LEU A 562 -16.56 -14.87 3.99
C LEU A 562 -17.80 -14.39 3.23
N THR A 563 -17.59 -13.73 2.10
CA THR A 563 -18.67 -13.34 1.18
C THR A 563 -18.54 -14.10 -0.13
N ILE A 564 -19.63 -14.72 -0.57
CA ILE A 564 -19.75 -15.33 -1.89
C ILE A 564 -20.75 -14.52 -2.69
N THR A 565 -20.27 -13.85 -3.74
CA THR A 565 -21.09 -13.04 -4.63
C THR A 565 -21.40 -13.82 -5.89
N LEU A 566 -22.68 -14.01 -6.20
CA LEU A 566 -23.14 -14.57 -7.46
C LEU A 566 -23.11 -13.48 -8.54
N ILE A 567 -22.44 -13.78 -9.65
CA ILE A 567 -22.24 -12.86 -10.76
C ILE A 567 -22.79 -13.47 -12.05
N SER A 568 -23.56 -12.69 -12.80
CA SER A 568 -24.04 -13.04 -14.12
C SER A 568 -23.08 -12.53 -15.19
N ARG A 569 -22.55 -13.42 -16.04
CA ARG A 569 -21.72 -13.01 -17.17
C ARG A 569 -22.56 -12.45 -18.31
N GLY A 570 -22.37 -11.17 -18.63
CA GLY A 570 -23.12 -10.49 -19.69
C GLY A 570 -22.60 -10.78 -21.11
N LYS A 571 -23.50 -10.66 -22.11
CA LYS A 571 -23.20 -10.91 -23.55
C LYS A 571 -22.14 -9.98 -24.18
N ARG A 572 -21.68 -8.94 -23.46
CA ARG A 572 -20.63 -8.00 -23.88
C ARG A 572 -19.50 -7.86 -22.85
N GLY A 573 -19.36 -8.83 -21.96
CA GLY A 573 -18.34 -8.80 -20.89
C GLY A 573 -18.60 -7.78 -19.77
N LYS A 574 -19.80 -7.18 -19.74
CA LYS A 574 -20.26 -6.43 -18.56
C LYS A 574 -20.90 -7.43 -17.61
N ASP A 575 -20.13 -7.83 -16.61
CA ASP A 575 -20.60 -8.69 -15.54
C ASP A 575 -21.49 -7.89 -14.59
N SER A 576 -22.49 -8.55 -14.01
CA SER A 576 -23.39 -7.94 -13.03
C SER A 576 -23.46 -8.81 -11.78
N GLU A 577 -23.12 -8.23 -10.64
CA GLU A 577 -23.34 -8.84 -9.33
C GLU A 577 -24.85 -8.86 -9.04
N VAL A 578 -25.40 -10.02 -8.71
CA VAL A 578 -26.86 -10.23 -8.68
C VAL A 578 -27.37 -10.66 -7.31
N ALA A 579 -26.58 -11.43 -6.59
CA ALA A 579 -26.92 -11.90 -5.24
C ALA A 579 -25.62 -12.16 -4.47
N GLU A 580 -25.71 -12.18 -3.15
CA GLU A 580 -24.60 -12.51 -2.26
C GLU A 580 -25.04 -13.38 -1.09
N LEU A 581 -24.03 -13.96 -0.46
CA LEU A 581 -24.14 -14.69 0.79
C LEU A 581 -22.94 -14.29 1.64
N THR A 582 -23.18 -13.85 2.86
CA THR A 582 -22.13 -13.55 3.84
C THR A 582 -22.22 -14.51 5.02
N ILE A 583 -21.09 -15.12 5.35
CA ILE A 583 -20.94 -16.07 6.45
C ILE A 583 -19.93 -15.47 7.43
N ASP A 584 -20.33 -15.38 8.70
CA ASP A 584 -19.43 -15.03 9.79
C ASP A 584 -18.53 -16.24 10.11
N LEU A 585 -17.21 -16.06 10.01
CA LEU A 585 -16.26 -17.14 10.26
C LEU A 585 -16.32 -17.63 11.72
N SER A 586 -16.73 -16.78 12.66
CA SER A 586 -16.92 -17.16 14.07
C SER A 586 -18.10 -18.11 14.30
N SER A 587 -19.03 -18.19 13.34
CA SER A 587 -20.15 -19.15 13.37
C SER A 587 -19.72 -20.58 13.01
N LEU A 588 -18.55 -20.75 12.37
CA LEU A 588 -18.01 -22.05 12.01
C LEU A 588 -17.29 -22.67 13.21
N LYS A 589 -17.54 -23.97 13.44
CA LYS A 589 -16.85 -24.73 14.49
C LYS A 589 -15.42 -25.03 14.05
N ASN A 590 -14.45 -24.67 14.90
CA ASN A 590 -13.02 -24.83 14.59
C ASN A 590 -12.67 -26.27 14.22
N GLY A 591 -12.00 -26.45 13.08
CA GLY A 591 -11.54 -27.73 12.53
C GLY A 591 -12.64 -28.65 11.98
N GLN A 592 -13.91 -28.39 12.28
CA GLN A 592 -15.02 -29.23 11.85
C GLN A 592 -15.46 -28.89 10.44
N GLU A 593 -15.73 -29.93 9.65
CA GLU A 593 -16.32 -29.78 8.33
C GLU A 593 -17.84 -29.65 8.41
N THR A 594 -18.37 -28.67 7.67
CA THR A 594 -19.80 -28.42 7.54
C THR A 594 -20.18 -28.46 6.07
N GLU A 595 -21.31 -29.09 5.75
CA GLU A 595 -21.89 -29.09 4.41
C GLU A 595 -23.37 -28.72 4.51
N GLY A 596 -23.83 -27.78 3.70
CA GLY A 596 -25.22 -27.33 3.76
C GLY A 596 -25.63 -26.41 2.63
N TRP A 597 -26.94 -26.16 2.56
CA TRP A 597 -27.55 -25.19 1.65
C TRP A 597 -27.66 -23.84 2.32
N TYR A 598 -27.16 -22.80 1.64
CA TYR A 598 -27.17 -21.43 2.10
C TYR A 598 -28.00 -20.57 1.14
N GLN A 599 -28.95 -19.79 1.67
CA GLN A 599 -29.82 -18.95 0.86
C GLN A 599 -29.08 -17.73 0.34
N LEU A 600 -29.29 -17.39 -0.93
CA LEU A 600 -28.72 -16.19 -1.54
C LEU A 600 -29.62 -14.98 -1.28
N THR A 601 -29.00 -13.85 -0.95
CA THR A 601 -29.68 -12.56 -0.79
C THR A 601 -29.46 -11.74 -2.05
N GLY A 602 -30.54 -11.35 -2.72
CA GLY A 602 -30.44 -10.53 -3.95
C GLY A 602 -29.99 -9.12 -3.69
N MET A 603 -29.18 -8.56 -4.61
CA MET A 603 -28.84 -7.14 -4.62
C MET A 603 -30.06 -6.25 -4.89
N THR A 604 -31.12 -6.83 -5.44
CA THR A 604 -32.44 -6.20 -5.53
C THR A 604 -33.41 -6.96 -4.65
N PRO A 605 -34.31 -6.27 -3.92
CA PRO A 605 -35.27 -6.89 -3.00
C PRO A 605 -36.35 -7.72 -3.73
N MET A 606 -36.27 -7.85 -5.06
CA MET A 606 -37.25 -8.54 -5.88
C MET A 606 -36.73 -9.91 -6.32
N GLY A 607 -37.43 -10.96 -5.90
CA GLY A 607 -37.27 -12.34 -6.41
C GLY A 607 -36.61 -13.32 -5.45
N GLU A 608 -36.84 -14.61 -5.71
CA GLU A 608 -36.11 -15.71 -5.07
C GLU A 608 -34.81 -15.96 -5.85
N TRP A 609 -33.67 -15.87 -5.15
CA TRP A 609 -32.34 -15.96 -5.77
C TRP A 609 -31.74 -17.37 -5.69
N GLY A 610 -32.48 -18.32 -5.11
CA GLY A 610 -32.05 -19.69 -4.92
C GLY A 610 -31.07 -19.85 -3.77
N SER A 611 -30.40 -20.99 -3.75
CA SER A 611 -29.48 -21.37 -2.68
C SER A 611 -28.22 -22.01 -3.24
N LEU A 612 -27.12 -21.84 -2.52
CA LEU A 612 -25.81 -22.38 -2.84
C LEU A 612 -25.46 -23.49 -1.83
N ARG A 613 -25.03 -24.66 -2.33
CA ARG A 613 -24.53 -25.74 -1.51
C ARG A 613 -23.03 -25.58 -1.33
N LEU A 614 -22.61 -25.43 -0.08
CA LEU A 614 -21.22 -25.20 0.29
C LEU A 614 -20.76 -26.29 1.24
N ARG A 615 -19.50 -26.68 1.09
CA ARG A 615 -18.78 -27.47 2.09
C ARG A 615 -17.59 -26.64 2.56
N MET A 616 -17.48 -26.46 3.87
CA MET A 616 -16.50 -25.56 4.47
C MET A 616 -15.85 -26.21 5.67
N ARG A 617 -14.54 -25.99 5.82
CA ARG A 617 -13.77 -26.31 7.01
C ARG A 617 -12.90 -25.11 7.35
N TYR A 618 -13.12 -24.55 8.53
CA TYR A 618 -12.36 -23.40 9.02
C TYR A 618 -11.52 -23.81 10.22
N LEU A 619 -10.22 -23.54 10.15
CA LEU A 619 -9.25 -23.79 11.21
C LEU A 619 -8.74 -22.43 11.70
N ASP A 620 -8.75 -22.20 13.01
CA ASP A 620 -8.25 -21.03 13.71
C ASP A 620 -7.54 -21.51 14.98
N ASP A 621 -6.22 -21.70 14.88
CA ASP A 621 -5.43 -22.36 15.91
C ASP A 621 -4.08 -21.69 16.17
N LEU A 622 -3.55 -21.94 17.37
CA LEU A 622 -2.22 -21.51 17.78
C LEU A 622 -1.22 -22.66 17.63
N ILE A 623 -0.29 -22.49 16.70
CA ILE A 623 0.83 -23.40 16.45
C ILE A 623 1.99 -23.05 17.38
N MET A 624 2.53 -24.07 18.05
CA MET A 624 3.72 -23.97 18.88
C MET A 624 5.00 -23.95 18.02
N PRO A 625 6.15 -23.50 18.56
CA PRO A 625 7.43 -23.68 17.90
C PRO A 625 7.69 -25.15 17.52
N CYS A 626 8.45 -25.38 16.44
CA CYS A 626 8.70 -26.72 15.94
C CYS A 626 9.35 -27.66 16.99
N GLU A 627 10.14 -27.10 17.91
CA GLU A 627 10.81 -27.85 18.97
C GLU A 627 9.82 -28.54 19.92
N GLU A 628 8.67 -27.92 20.17
CA GLU A 628 7.62 -28.46 21.04
C GLU A 628 6.92 -29.69 20.41
N TYR A 629 7.00 -29.85 19.08
CA TYR A 629 6.45 -31.01 18.37
C TYR A 629 7.44 -32.18 18.27
N SER A 630 8.70 -32.00 18.68
CA SER A 630 9.74 -33.03 18.56
C SER A 630 9.39 -34.36 19.25
N PRO A 631 8.75 -34.42 20.44
CA PRO A 631 8.41 -35.69 21.07
C PRO A 631 7.34 -36.45 20.28
N LEU A 632 6.33 -35.74 19.76
CA LEU A 632 5.30 -36.33 18.90
C LEU A 632 5.92 -36.84 17.59
N GLN A 633 6.91 -36.11 17.04
CA GLN A 633 7.59 -36.52 15.81
C GLN A 633 8.36 -37.83 16.04
N GLN A 634 9.10 -37.93 17.15
CA GLN A 634 9.82 -39.14 17.53
C GLN A 634 8.87 -40.33 17.67
N LEU A 635 7.74 -40.15 18.37
CA LEU A 635 6.74 -41.19 18.58
C LEU A 635 6.11 -41.69 17.26
N LEU A 636 5.83 -40.78 16.32
CA LEU A 636 5.30 -41.14 15.00
C LEU A 636 6.31 -41.90 14.15
N LEU A 637 7.60 -41.61 14.29
CA LEU A 637 8.69 -42.14 13.49
C LEU A 637 9.30 -43.45 14.04
N GLU A 638 8.78 -43.99 15.14
CA GLU A 638 9.21 -45.28 15.68
C GLU A 638 9.03 -46.42 14.66
N SER A 639 9.95 -47.39 14.64
CA SER A 639 10.05 -48.43 13.60
C SER A 639 8.79 -49.27 13.39
N GLU A 640 7.98 -49.45 14.44
CA GLU A 640 6.75 -50.26 14.40
C GLU A 640 5.48 -49.45 14.09
N LEU A 641 5.61 -48.12 14.03
CA LEU A 641 4.51 -47.19 13.72
C LEU A 641 3.27 -47.39 14.61
N TYR A 642 3.45 -47.76 15.89
CA TYR A 642 2.34 -48.02 16.82
C TYR A 642 1.41 -46.81 16.95
N ALA A 643 1.97 -45.61 17.09
CA ALA A 643 1.20 -44.38 17.17
C ALA A 643 0.42 -44.09 15.88
N VAL A 644 0.99 -44.35 14.71
CA VAL A 644 0.32 -44.18 13.42
C VAL A 644 -0.85 -45.16 13.28
N LYS A 645 -0.66 -46.42 13.69
CA LYS A 645 -1.72 -47.44 13.68
C LYS A 645 -2.86 -47.05 14.63
N ALA A 646 -2.55 -46.57 15.83
CA ALA A 646 -3.55 -46.08 16.78
C ALA A 646 -4.33 -44.86 16.24
N LEU A 647 -3.63 -43.89 15.63
CA LEU A 647 -4.27 -42.74 14.98
C LEU A 647 -5.19 -43.16 13.82
N ALA A 648 -4.81 -44.18 13.05
CA ALA A 648 -5.63 -44.71 11.96
C ALA A 648 -6.97 -45.27 12.44
N GLU A 649 -7.01 -45.84 13.65
CA GLU A 649 -8.23 -46.37 14.27
C GLU A 649 -9.10 -45.24 14.84
N LEU A 650 -8.47 -44.28 15.53
CA LEU A 650 -9.15 -43.13 16.13
C LEU A 650 -9.76 -42.18 15.08
N CYS A 651 -9.02 -41.85 14.02
CA CYS A 651 -9.41 -40.83 13.04
C CYS A 651 -10.08 -41.42 11.79
N HIS A 652 -10.88 -42.48 11.94
CA HIS A 652 -11.49 -43.19 10.81
C HIS A 652 -12.46 -42.32 9.98
N ASN A 653 -13.00 -41.24 10.54
CA ASN A 653 -13.83 -40.27 9.82
C ASN A 653 -13.00 -39.20 9.08
N ASP A 654 -11.75 -38.95 9.51
CA ASP A 654 -10.85 -37.94 8.96
C ASP A 654 -9.59 -38.55 8.34
N ARG A 655 -9.75 -39.68 7.63
CA ARG A 655 -8.63 -40.43 7.02
C ARG A 655 -7.82 -39.62 6.02
N VAL A 656 -8.47 -38.77 5.22
CA VAL A 656 -7.80 -37.96 4.19
C VAL A 656 -6.90 -36.88 4.82
N PRO A 657 -7.38 -36.06 5.78
CA PRO A 657 -6.53 -35.17 6.56
C PRO A 657 -5.38 -35.91 7.27
N LEU A 658 -5.67 -37.04 7.93
CA LEU A 658 -4.66 -37.84 8.63
C LEU A 658 -3.57 -38.35 7.67
N ALA A 659 -3.98 -38.94 6.54
CA ALA A 659 -3.06 -39.43 5.53
C ALA A 659 -2.20 -38.30 4.95
N THR A 660 -2.80 -37.14 4.68
CA THR A 660 -2.07 -35.96 4.17
C THR A 660 -1.03 -35.49 5.17
N ALA A 661 -1.40 -35.39 6.45
CA ALA A 661 -0.49 -34.95 7.51
C ALA A 661 0.67 -35.94 7.74
N LEU A 662 0.37 -37.24 7.80
CA LEU A 662 1.38 -38.30 7.92
C LEU A 662 2.33 -38.32 6.72
N LEU A 663 1.80 -38.25 5.50
CA LEU A 663 2.62 -38.25 4.29
C LEU A 663 3.58 -37.05 4.28
N ARG A 664 3.11 -35.86 4.69
CA ARG A 664 3.97 -34.66 4.82
C ARG A 664 5.09 -34.85 5.83
N VAL A 665 4.78 -35.41 7.00
CA VAL A 665 5.79 -35.66 8.06
C VAL A 665 6.83 -36.68 7.60
N PHE A 666 6.40 -37.82 7.04
CA PHE A 666 7.32 -38.87 6.60
C PHE A 666 8.13 -38.49 5.36
N ARG A 667 7.56 -37.68 4.46
CA ARG A 667 8.29 -37.17 3.29
C ARG A 667 9.39 -36.19 3.69
N GLN A 668 9.18 -35.37 4.73
CA GLN A 668 10.23 -34.49 5.26
C GLN A 668 11.44 -35.30 5.77
N GLU A 669 11.20 -36.49 6.31
CA GLU A 669 12.22 -37.43 6.80
C GLU A 669 12.69 -38.44 5.73
N LYS A 670 12.17 -38.36 4.49
CA LYS A 670 12.44 -39.29 3.38
C LYS A 670 12.12 -40.76 3.70
N ARG A 671 11.07 -40.98 4.52
CA ARG A 671 10.60 -42.30 5.00
C ARG A 671 9.18 -42.65 4.53
N GLU A 672 8.66 -41.98 3.51
CA GLU A 672 7.31 -42.20 2.97
C GLU A 672 7.09 -43.63 2.46
N THR A 673 8.10 -44.24 1.86
CA THR A 673 8.03 -45.64 1.38
C THR A 673 7.95 -46.63 2.53
N GLU A 674 8.60 -46.34 3.65
CA GLU A 674 8.51 -47.15 4.87
C GLU A 674 7.11 -47.08 5.47
N LEU A 675 6.54 -45.88 5.60
CA LEU A 675 5.16 -45.67 6.06
C LEU A 675 4.16 -46.47 5.23
N ILE A 676 4.21 -46.31 3.91
CA ILE A 676 3.28 -46.98 2.99
C ILE A 676 3.46 -48.50 3.07
N ARG A 677 4.71 -48.99 3.01
CA ARG A 677 5.01 -50.43 3.06
C ARG A 677 4.50 -51.08 4.34
N MET A 678 4.77 -50.48 5.50
CA MET A 678 4.39 -51.03 6.80
C MET A 678 2.87 -51.06 6.99
N LEU A 679 2.15 -50.01 6.56
CA LEU A 679 0.69 -49.97 6.65
C LEU A 679 0.03 -50.95 5.66
N CYS A 680 0.55 -51.06 4.44
CA CYS A 680 0.07 -52.06 3.48
C CYS A 680 0.32 -53.49 3.98
N GLN A 681 1.48 -53.76 4.58
CA GLN A 681 1.79 -55.08 5.14
C GLN A 681 0.90 -55.40 6.35
N ALA A 682 0.59 -54.40 7.19
CA ALA A 682 -0.37 -54.53 8.29
C ALA A 682 -1.80 -54.81 7.77
N GLU A 683 -2.21 -54.20 6.65
CA GLU A 683 -3.52 -54.45 6.05
C GLU A 683 -3.61 -55.86 5.44
N VAL A 684 -2.57 -56.30 4.72
CA VAL A 684 -2.46 -57.65 4.16
C VAL A 684 -2.47 -58.74 5.23
N THR A 685 -1.83 -58.49 6.38
CA THR A 685 -1.82 -59.46 7.49
C THR A 685 -3.13 -59.49 8.28
N ARG A 686 -3.93 -58.43 8.23
CA ARG A 686 -5.22 -58.33 8.92
C ARG A 686 -6.40 -58.84 8.09
N GLU A 687 -6.34 -58.72 6.77
CA GLU A 687 -7.43 -59.12 5.88
C GLU A 687 -7.38 -60.61 5.57
N ASN A 688 -8.47 -61.33 5.88
CA ASN A 688 -8.56 -62.78 5.64
C ASN A 688 -9.06 -63.12 4.22
N GLU A 689 -9.64 -62.16 3.51
CA GLU A 689 -10.24 -62.36 2.18
C GLU A 689 -9.50 -61.55 1.11
N THR A 690 -8.92 -62.25 0.11
CA THR A 690 -8.10 -61.60 -0.93
C THR A 690 -8.89 -60.73 -1.90
N THR A 691 -10.22 -60.89 -1.95
CA THR A 691 -11.13 -60.18 -2.87
C THR A 691 -11.51 -58.78 -2.37
N THR A 692 -11.32 -58.47 -1.09
CA THR A 692 -11.61 -57.19 -0.42
C THR A 692 -10.35 -56.37 -0.15
N LEU A 693 -9.17 -56.97 -0.31
CA LEU A 693 -7.86 -56.35 -0.10
C LEU A 693 -7.70 -55.05 -0.91
N PHE A 694 -7.34 -53.95 -0.25
CA PHE A 694 -7.18 -52.61 -0.85
C PHE A 694 -8.40 -52.05 -1.58
N ARG A 695 -9.59 -52.65 -1.42
CA ARG A 695 -10.86 -52.10 -1.92
C ARG A 695 -11.57 -51.23 -0.89
N GLY A 696 -11.13 -51.28 0.38
CA GLY A 696 -11.74 -50.55 1.49
C GLY A 696 -11.27 -49.09 1.60
N ALA A 697 -12.11 -48.28 2.27
CA ALA A 697 -11.76 -46.94 2.74
C ALA A 697 -10.75 -46.99 3.91
N SER A 698 -9.57 -47.55 3.67
CA SER A 698 -8.50 -47.69 4.67
C SER A 698 -7.51 -46.51 4.60
N LEU A 699 -6.74 -46.32 5.67
CA LEU A 699 -5.67 -45.32 5.69
C LEU A 699 -4.57 -45.66 4.66
N ALA A 700 -4.24 -46.95 4.47
CA ALA A 700 -3.19 -47.35 3.53
C ALA A 700 -3.61 -47.06 2.08
N THR A 701 -4.84 -47.40 1.70
CA THR A 701 -5.39 -47.11 0.37
C THR A 701 -5.47 -45.60 0.12
N THR A 702 -5.80 -44.82 1.15
CA THR A 702 -5.82 -43.34 1.07
C THR A 702 -4.39 -42.77 0.90
N LEU A 703 -3.42 -43.26 1.66
CA LEU A 703 -2.01 -42.86 1.54
C LEU A 703 -1.42 -43.18 0.17
N ILE A 704 -1.67 -44.38 -0.36
CA ILE A 704 -1.25 -44.76 -1.71
C ILE A 704 -1.85 -43.80 -2.74
N ASN A 705 -3.16 -43.56 -2.67
CA ASN A 705 -3.84 -42.66 -3.61
C ASN A 705 -3.26 -41.24 -3.57
N LEU A 706 -3.03 -40.69 -2.38
CA LEU A 706 -2.43 -39.36 -2.23
C LEU A 706 -0.99 -39.32 -2.73
N TYR A 707 -0.18 -40.32 -2.38
CA TYR A 707 1.21 -40.43 -2.83
C TYR A 707 1.29 -40.48 -4.36
N MET A 708 0.51 -41.37 -4.98
CA MET A 708 0.46 -41.50 -6.44
C MET A 708 -0.02 -40.21 -7.12
N ARG A 709 -1.02 -39.51 -6.56
CA ARG A 709 -1.45 -38.21 -7.10
C ARG A 709 -0.33 -37.16 -7.04
N THR A 710 0.47 -37.15 -5.98
CA THR A 710 1.58 -36.20 -5.86
C THR A 710 2.79 -36.52 -6.76
N GLU A 711 3.14 -37.79 -6.95
CA GLU A 711 4.32 -38.18 -7.74
C GLU A 711 4.01 -38.35 -9.23
N CYS A 712 2.79 -38.77 -9.58
CA CYS A 712 2.43 -39.12 -10.95
C CYS A 712 1.76 -37.99 -11.74
N SER A 713 1.51 -36.83 -11.14
CA SER A 713 0.89 -35.69 -11.83
C SER A 713 1.70 -35.19 -13.03
N GLY A 714 3.02 -35.32 -13.01
CA GLY A 714 3.90 -35.00 -14.14
C GLY A 714 3.89 -36.02 -15.29
N PHE A 715 3.35 -37.22 -15.06
CA PHE A 715 3.21 -38.28 -16.07
C PHE A 715 1.83 -38.31 -16.74
N LEU A 716 0.89 -37.49 -16.26
CA LEU A 716 -0.49 -37.36 -16.75
C LEU A 716 -0.70 -36.11 -17.63
N GLN A 717 0.35 -35.31 -17.85
CA GLN A 717 0.43 -34.27 -18.88
C GLN A 717 1.06 -34.87 -20.14
#